data_AF-A0A4R9HAI6-F1
#
_entry.id   AF-A0A4R9HAI6-F1
#
_cell.length_a   1.000
_cell.length_b   1.000
_cell.length_c   1.000
_cell.angle_alpha   90.00
_cell.angle_beta   90.00
_cell.angle_gamma   90.00
#
_symmetry.space_group_name_H-M   'P 1'
#
loop_
_entity.id
_entity.type
_entity.pdbx_description
1 polymer ?
#
loop_
_entity_poly.entity_id
_entity_poly.type
_entity_poly.pdbx_seq_one_letter_code
_entity_poly.pdbx_strand_id
1 'polypeptide(L)'
;MDREGMSSALVMRHVLLTICILLSIGCERKGTDWSILGLFVGNVNSSGIYRPVTNPFDPGDSVSLNGSLGGQTGSVVSVDGSNSTLGISTSGSNFPDIFFIFGSDGVPNSVDVNGDGVPDYYLCYRANGSYELMTAINCGGNSVKVIPGQGYDTNGDGIADNSILASVSSDSIPPASTISPSPSTYGSALSVTIACSDNVAPGNIVYTLNGNTPSLFPVEGTVSNPSRRSFLLGSGGDGTYTVKFKCRDLAGLEESIQTVNYIINHSVPDVTISSPNTYYISTKSNAISSSTFTWSSNQSGNYTIRKNASNCSSGTIVENGSVLAGVNKTFSVNANTLNLGSNSFYVCLVAAYTGFKSISITRDDTSPSTSASPGGGSYGANQNVSLSCTENSASQCLIAYSINAADPVIDVSNGTVTSGTAYSSSISIPTDTAVALKFIASDGAGNLSTLQTANYYINTSVANVTTNSFSPASLSVNSSANQSVTWVSDQDGIYSIKKGLNCTSGTSVGGTNSAGTVTAGNSVTSTILNSYLSDGANTIWICVANAVIEPQYGSTSFSVTKDSVLPTVSSVTPANLSTNYSPSTARISIQFSKSMNTSYSATATGSTYSNPCYPAPTSPTLSLYVYDGANWDCLDFKAKFTWTDSNNLQIDLSWIQFPENSKLTWTLSKSSVQDISGNPLAVDVQKTFSTGLGTQFFSPLKTGQTSCWDSNGNLNPCVSTYQDGLTQYGATRSYSINYNSGYIADAITVDSTTGLTWRTCPEGYKSSLDGSNNTSCVEIASSEVTTELSSCYGTDSNNSNKPLCSWAFYDFQNSNSLNHISAVNACSYLNSLHSNAGFAGITNWRLPNQKELETLVSYGSSSGFPSIVSSAFPNSLSDYFWSSTLRMSNQYYDWGVNFNYGSSDSFVRGNSYKVRCVSGSPSLSRSISSLGNGTVRDVSSGLVWQQCSAGLSSSSSACDTGSAVKYNWDNAMNYCANLTLASRSWRLPNITELNSLVDRSFSGAYAIDQSLFPNTKNSYYWTSTSYAPSPGNAWTVFFQNGNTTPFSAKTSVLGYVRCVATGP
;
A
#
# COMPACT_ATOMS: atom_id res chain seq x y z
N MET A 1 -43.94 20.33 15.00
CA MET A 1 -44.64 19.17 15.59
C MET A 1 -43.68 17.99 15.67
N ASP A 2 -43.01 17.66 16.78
CA ASP A 2 -42.65 18.33 18.07
C ASP A 2 -41.98 17.26 18.97
N ARG A 3 -41.19 17.48 20.04
CA ARG A 3 -40.47 18.61 20.71
C ARG A 3 -39.60 17.97 21.83
N GLU A 4 -38.57 18.53 22.47
CA GLU A 4 -37.69 19.72 22.35
C GLU A 4 -36.47 19.53 23.30
N GLY A 5 -35.54 20.50 23.41
CA GLY A 5 -34.47 20.55 24.44
C GLY A 5 -33.06 20.35 23.86
N MET A 6 -32.30 21.39 23.45
CA MET A 6 -31.63 22.45 24.23
C MET A 6 -30.49 21.89 25.13
N SER A 7 -29.25 22.40 25.11
CA SER A 7 -28.82 23.82 25.11
C SER A 7 -27.52 24.02 24.28
N SER A 8 -27.47 24.94 23.30
CA SER A 8 -26.97 26.36 23.33
C SER A 8 -25.44 26.53 23.50
N ALA A 9 -24.72 27.50 22.89
CA ALA A 9 -24.88 28.40 21.72
C ALA A 9 -23.48 29.11 21.51
N LEU A 10 -23.15 30.00 20.55
CA LEU A 10 -23.79 30.65 19.39
C LEU A 10 -22.67 31.00 18.35
N VAL A 11 -23.00 31.42 17.11
CA VAL A 11 -22.01 31.72 16.03
C VAL A 11 -22.40 32.97 15.20
N MET A 12 -21.38 33.65 14.62
CA MET A 12 -21.40 34.56 13.44
C MET A 12 -21.58 36.10 13.58
N ARG A 13 -21.43 36.79 12.43
CA ARG A 13 -20.93 38.16 12.23
C ARG A 13 -22.00 39.25 12.05
N HIS A 14 -21.68 40.45 12.56
CA HIS A 14 -21.85 41.81 11.98
C HIS A 14 -23.21 42.27 11.40
N VAL A 15 -23.63 43.51 11.75
CA VAL A 15 -23.87 44.67 10.84
C VAL A 15 -24.48 45.88 11.60
N LEU A 16 -24.25 47.12 11.10
CA LEU A 16 -24.89 48.43 11.45
C LEU A 16 -24.60 49.16 12.80
N LEU A 17 -23.68 50.13 12.73
CA LEU A 17 -23.89 51.60 12.81
C LEU A 17 -24.21 52.41 14.12
N THR A 18 -23.48 53.54 14.23
CA THR A 18 -23.83 54.90 14.76
C THR A 18 -23.79 55.28 16.26
N ILE A 19 -23.17 56.47 16.51
CA ILE A 19 -23.44 57.50 17.56
C ILE A 19 -22.98 57.17 19.01
N CYS A 20 -22.34 58.02 19.85
CA CYS A 20 -21.65 59.36 19.82
C CYS A 20 -21.24 59.73 21.30
N ILE A 21 -20.47 60.74 21.76
CA ILE A 21 -19.54 61.80 21.26
C ILE A 21 -18.74 62.40 22.49
N LEU A 22 -17.65 63.18 22.32
CA LEU A 22 -16.76 63.85 23.34
C LEU A 22 -15.78 62.91 24.11
N LEU A 23 -14.53 63.27 24.49
CA LEU A 23 -13.69 64.46 24.25
C LEU A 23 -12.17 64.12 24.34
N SER A 24 -11.36 64.72 23.43
CA SER A 24 -9.92 65.13 23.44
C SER A 24 -8.94 64.71 24.58
N ILE A 25 -7.59 64.62 24.40
CA ILE A 25 -6.66 65.50 23.64
C ILE A 25 -5.41 64.76 23.11
N GLY A 26 -4.97 65.07 21.87
CA GLY A 26 -3.56 65.03 21.40
C GLY A 26 -2.99 63.68 20.94
N CYS A 27 -2.22 63.56 19.84
CA CYS A 27 -1.66 64.56 18.91
C CYS A 27 -1.80 64.11 17.42
N GLU A 28 -1.23 64.87 16.47
CA GLU A 28 -1.53 64.80 15.03
C GLU A 28 -1.02 63.55 14.28
N ARG A 29 -1.79 63.09 13.28
CA ARG A 29 -1.27 62.36 12.11
C ARG A 29 -1.64 63.12 10.83
N LYS A 30 -0.63 63.73 10.18
CA LYS A 30 -0.69 64.10 8.76
C LYS A 30 -0.33 62.85 7.93
N GLY A 31 -0.84 62.64 6.72
CA GLY A 31 -1.94 63.32 6.03
C GLY A 31 -2.44 62.39 4.90
N THR A 32 -3.70 62.49 4.53
CA THR A 32 -4.30 61.64 3.49
C THR A 32 -3.99 62.14 2.10
N ASP A 33 -3.74 61.23 1.15
CA ASP A 33 -4.23 61.42 -0.22
C ASP A 33 -4.76 60.09 -0.79
N TRP A 34 -6.01 60.11 -1.25
CA TRP A 34 -6.73 58.98 -1.87
C TRP A 34 -7.55 59.55 -3.03
N SER A 35 -6.99 59.51 -4.24
CA SER A 35 -7.57 60.11 -5.44
C SER A 35 -7.89 59.05 -6.51
N ILE A 36 -8.83 58.15 -6.21
CA ILE A 36 -9.41 57.25 -7.22
C ILE A 36 -10.42 58.03 -8.07
N LEU A 37 -9.99 58.49 -9.26
CA LEU A 37 -10.79 58.42 -10.50
C LEU A 37 -9.87 58.65 -11.72
N GLY A 38 -9.51 57.57 -12.42
CA GLY A 38 -8.48 57.60 -13.47
C GLY A 38 -8.52 56.44 -14.44
N LEU A 39 -9.69 56.16 -15.02
CA LEU A 39 -9.84 55.15 -16.08
C LEU A 39 -9.26 55.66 -17.41
N PHE A 40 -7.97 55.41 -17.67
CA PHE A 40 -7.45 55.22 -19.03
C PHE A 40 -6.19 54.35 -19.05
N VAL A 41 -5.98 53.68 -20.20
CA VAL A 41 -5.04 52.57 -20.38
C VAL A 41 -3.57 53.01 -20.30
N GLY A 42 -2.79 52.34 -19.44
CA GLY A 42 -1.33 52.37 -19.42
C GLY A 42 -0.79 50.99 -19.01
N ASN A 43 0.22 50.47 -19.72
CA ASN A 43 0.67 49.08 -19.60
C ASN A 43 1.09 48.67 -18.17
N VAL A 44 0.26 47.87 -17.51
CA VAL A 44 0.72 46.97 -16.43
C VAL A 44 1.47 45.79 -17.05
N ASN A 45 2.80 45.87 -17.04
CA ASN A 45 3.64 44.70 -17.35
C ASN A 45 3.40 43.59 -16.31
N SER A 46 3.38 42.35 -16.78
CA SER A 46 2.91 41.18 -16.03
C SER A 46 3.95 40.61 -15.04
N SER A 47 4.53 41.47 -14.20
CA SER A 47 5.57 41.10 -13.22
C SER A 47 5.32 41.59 -11.78
N GLY A 48 4.35 42.50 -11.55
CA GLY A 48 3.85 42.82 -10.20
C GLY A 48 4.82 43.58 -9.28
N ILE A 49 5.84 44.24 -9.84
CA ILE A 49 6.85 45.03 -9.11
C ILE A 49 6.41 46.50 -9.06
N TYR A 50 6.59 47.16 -7.92
CA TYR A 50 6.27 48.58 -7.70
C TYR A 50 7.33 49.20 -6.79
N ARG A 51 8.11 50.18 -7.26
CA ARG A 51 9.13 50.86 -6.44
C ARG A 51 8.58 52.20 -5.89
N PRO A 52 8.65 52.46 -4.57
CA PRO A 52 8.12 53.69 -3.98
C PRO A 52 8.96 54.93 -4.36
N VAL A 53 8.33 56.11 -4.28
CA VAL A 53 8.92 57.42 -4.64
C VAL A 53 9.56 58.17 -3.48
N THR A 54 9.42 57.65 -2.26
CA THR A 54 10.02 58.15 -1.01
C THR A 54 10.46 56.96 -0.17
N ASN A 55 11.37 57.16 0.79
CA ASN A 55 11.69 56.14 1.79
C ASN A 55 10.40 55.65 2.50
N PRO A 56 10.08 54.34 2.50
CA PRO A 56 8.88 53.81 3.14
C PRO A 56 9.12 53.29 4.58
N PHE A 57 10.30 53.53 5.16
CA PHE A 57 10.71 53.05 6.49
C PHE A 57 10.96 54.22 7.44
N ASP A 58 10.06 54.45 8.42
CA ASP A 58 10.26 55.42 9.50
C ASP A 58 10.72 54.72 10.80
N PRO A 59 11.65 55.32 11.59
CA PRO A 59 12.11 54.73 12.85
C PRO A 59 10.97 54.40 13.83
N GLY A 60 10.91 53.15 14.27
CA GLY A 60 9.86 52.60 15.12
C GLY A 60 8.81 51.74 14.39
N ASP A 61 8.79 51.72 13.05
CA ASP A 61 7.87 50.86 12.29
C ASP A 61 8.23 49.35 12.42
N SER A 62 7.19 48.51 12.43
CA SER A 62 7.31 47.05 12.36
C SER A 62 7.56 46.57 10.92
N VAL A 63 8.59 45.77 10.69
CA VAL A 63 9.04 45.35 9.36
C VAL A 63 8.81 43.86 9.10
N SER A 64 8.41 43.51 7.87
CA SER A 64 8.48 42.14 7.33
C SER A 64 9.32 42.14 6.06
N LEU A 65 10.49 41.50 6.11
CA LEU A 65 11.35 41.23 4.94
C LEU A 65 11.00 39.91 4.22
N ASN A 66 9.97 39.20 4.69
CA ASN A 66 9.57 37.87 4.18
C ASN A 66 8.27 37.92 3.35
N GLY A 67 7.93 39.09 2.80
CA GLY A 67 6.69 39.29 2.04
C GLY A 67 5.42 39.23 2.91
N SER A 68 4.27 39.38 2.24
CA SER A 68 2.95 39.60 2.88
C SER A 68 2.43 38.49 3.82
N LEU A 69 3.05 37.30 3.82
CA LEU A 69 2.66 36.16 4.68
C LEU A 69 3.77 35.68 5.62
N GLY A 70 4.98 36.27 5.56
CA GLY A 70 6.18 35.72 6.17
C GLY A 70 6.47 36.09 7.63
N GLY A 71 5.53 36.76 8.31
CA GLY A 71 5.68 37.23 9.69
C GLY A 71 6.51 38.50 9.84
N GLN A 72 6.52 39.09 11.05
CA GLN A 72 7.40 40.23 11.34
C GLN A 72 8.85 39.75 11.47
N THR A 73 9.79 40.45 10.83
CA THR A 73 11.22 40.14 10.85
C THR A 73 12.03 41.07 11.76
N GLY A 74 11.50 42.25 12.10
CA GLY A 74 12.17 43.20 12.99
C GLY A 74 11.42 44.53 13.12
N SER A 75 12.16 45.58 13.52
CA SER A 75 11.69 46.97 13.58
C SER A 75 12.70 47.94 12.96
N VAL A 76 12.24 49.00 12.30
CA VAL A 76 13.10 50.07 11.76
C VAL A 76 13.74 50.84 12.92
N VAL A 77 15.05 51.05 12.84
CA VAL A 77 15.81 51.81 13.85
C VAL A 77 16.84 52.71 13.17
N SER A 78 17.18 53.81 13.84
CA SER A 78 18.22 54.77 13.44
C SER A 78 18.92 55.25 14.71
N VAL A 79 20.24 55.38 14.66
CA VAL A 79 21.07 55.68 15.84
C VAL A 79 21.07 57.17 16.18
N ASP A 80 21.00 58.03 15.17
CA ASP A 80 20.98 59.50 15.30
C ASP A 80 19.70 60.17 14.75
N GLY A 81 18.72 59.36 14.31
CA GLY A 81 17.51 59.83 13.66
C GLY A 81 17.67 60.17 12.17
N SER A 82 18.85 59.96 11.58
CA SER A 82 19.11 60.20 10.16
C SER A 82 18.97 58.94 9.29
N ASN A 83 18.63 59.14 8.01
CA ASN A 83 18.65 58.06 7.01
C ASN A 83 20.04 57.41 6.90
N SER A 84 21.12 58.16 7.15
CA SER A 84 22.52 57.67 7.13
C SER A 84 22.89 56.68 8.25
N THR A 85 22.00 56.46 9.22
CA THR A 85 22.13 55.39 10.23
C THR A 85 20.93 54.43 10.26
N LEU A 86 20.01 54.56 9.29
CA LEU A 86 18.78 53.78 9.25
C LEU A 86 19.03 52.32 8.86
N GLY A 87 18.30 51.42 9.51
CA GLY A 87 18.29 50.01 9.21
C GLY A 87 17.17 49.29 9.96
N ILE A 88 17.32 47.98 10.10
CA ILE A 88 16.39 47.12 10.85
C ILE A 88 17.14 46.50 12.02
N SER A 89 16.47 46.38 13.16
CA SER A 89 16.85 45.48 14.24
C SER A 89 15.92 44.26 14.23
N THR A 90 16.48 43.08 14.04
CA THR A 90 15.82 41.77 14.20
C THR A 90 15.81 41.33 15.67
N SER A 91 16.74 41.84 16.46
CA SER A 91 16.92 41.56 17.89
C SER A 91 16.10 42.44 18.84
N GLY A 92 15.55 43.57 18.36
CA GLY A 92 14.81 44.55 19.18
C GLY A 92 15.71 45.56 19.92
N SER A 93 16.98 45.64 19.54
CA SER A 93 17.93 46.68 19.96
C SER A 93 17.58 48.06 19.40
N ASN A 94 18.18 49.12 19.95
CA ASN A 94 18.01 50.51 19.48
C ASN A 94 19.02 50.94 18.40
N PHE A 95 19.64 49.97 17.73
CA PHE A 95 20.60 50.13 16.63
C PHE A 95 20.37 49.00 15.62
N PRO A 96 20.69 49.18 14.32
CA PRO A 96 20.40 48.14 13.35
C PRO A 96 21.36 46.95 13.48
N ASP A 97 20.84 45.74 13.28
CA ASP A 97 21.61 44.53 12.96
C ASP A 97 21.52 44.18 11.44
N ILE A 98 20.81 45.02 10.67
CA ILE A 98 20.76 45.04 9.20
C ILE A 98 20.81 46.51 8.75
N PHE A 99 21.75 46.91 7.89
CA PHE A 99 21.83 48.28 7.36
C PHE A 99 21.09 48.43 6.03
N PHE A 100 20.42 49.57 5.83
CA PHE A 100 19.91 49.95 4.51
C PHE A 100 21.00 50.62 3.67
N ILE A 101 21.19 50.13 2.45
CA ILE A 101 21.89 50.87 1.39
C ILE A 101 20.84 51.62 0.56
N PHE A 102 21.09 52.91 0.35
CA PHE A 102 20.17 53.83 -0.31
C PHE A 102 20.56 54.07 -1.78
N GLY A 103 19.55 54.13 -2.65
CA GLY A 103 19.71 54.66 -4.00
C GLY A 103 20.00 56.17 -3.99
N SER A 104 20.46 56.69 -5.14
CA SER A 104 20.68 58.12 -5.37
C SER A 104 19.41 58.99 -5.30
N ASP A 105 18.24 58.35 -5.20
CA ASP A 105 16.91 58.92 -5.00
C ASP A 105 16.43 58.88 -3.54
N GLY A 106 17.26 58.42 -2.60
CA GLY A 106 16.94 58.40 -1.16
C GLY A 106 15.98 57.29 -0.74
N VAL A 107 15.77 56.27 -1.59
CA VAL A 107 14.97 55.07 -1.28
C VAL A 107 15.91 53.87 -1.08
N PRO A 108 15.78 53.06 -0.01
CA PRO A 108 16.55 51.83 0.15
C PRO A 108 16.39 50.89 -1.05
N ASN A 109 17.50 50.44 -1.62
CA ASN A 109 17.53 49.51 -2.76
C ASN A 109 18.01 48.10 -2.37
N SER A 110 18.71 47.99 -1.25
CA SER A 110 19.36 46.78 -0.78
C SER A 110 19.67 46.88 0.71
N VAL A 111 20.06 45.75 1.28
CA VAL A 111 20.58 45.65 2.64
C VAL A 111 22.02 45.15 2.63
N ASP A 112 22.78 45.66 3.59
CA ASP A 112 24.07 45.17 4.04
C ASP A 112 23.83 44.46 5.38
N VAL A 113 24.20 43.18 5.44
CA VAL A 113 23.97 42.28 6.59
C VAL A 113 25.27 41.84 7.26
N ASN A 114 26.41 42.31 6.76
CA ASN A 114 27.75 41.91 7.20
C ASN A 114 28.63 43.10 7.63
N GLY A 115 28.27 44.33 7.26
CA GLY A 115 28.93 45.58 7.67
C GLY A 115 29.97 46.12 6.70
N ASP A 116 30.38 45.39 5.66
CA ASP A 116 31.45 45.82 4.73
C ASP A 116 31.05 47.01 3.82
N GLY A 117 29.75 47.33 3.74
CA GLY A 117 29.20 48.39 2.91
C GLY A 117 28.85 47.98 1.49
N VAL A 118 28.82 46.69 1.19
CA VAL A 118 28.39 46.12 -0.10
C VAL A 118 26.96 45.57 0.04
N PRO A 119 26.10 45.71 -0.99
CA PRO A 119 24.79 45.04 -1.03
C PRO A 119 24.87 43.51 -1.00
N ASP A 120 24.45 42.89 0.09
CA ASP A 120 24.26 41.43 0.20
C ASP A 120 22.97 40.98 -0.50
N TYR A 121 21.85 41.64 -0.16
CA TYR A 121 20.51 41.28 -0.63
C TYR A 121 19.72 42.51 -1.09
N TYR A 122 18.83 42.32 -2.06
CA TYR A 122 18.14 43.42 -2.75
C TYR A 122 16.67 43.51 -2.34
N LEU A 123 16.19 44.72 -2.09
CA LEU A 123 14.80 44.96 -1.68
C LEU A 123 13.88 44.91 -2.91
N CYS A 124 13.06 43.85 -2.96
CA CYS A 124 11.97 43.74 -3.92
C CYS A 124 10.69 44.32 -3.34
N TYR A 125 10.18 45.38 -3.97
CA TYR A 125 8.91 46.01 -3.61
C TYR A 125 7.79 45.54 -4.55
N ARG A 126 6.69 45.02 -4.01
CA ARG A 126 5.58 44.41 -4.75
C ARG A 126 4.37 45.34 -4.86
N ALA A 127 3.60 45.19 -5.92
CA ALA A 127 2.42 46.02 -6.22
C ALA A 127 1.25 45.90 -5.22
N ASN A 128 1.32 44.95 -4.26
CA ASN A 128 0.38 44.85 -3.14
C ASN A 128 0.82 45.63 -1.89
N GLY A 129 1.92 46.40 -1.96
CA GLY A 129 2.47 47.16 -0.84
C GLY A 129 3.37 46.38 0.11
N SER A 130 3.55 45.07 -0.10
CA SER A 130 4.56 44.28 0.62
C SER A 130 5.92 44.32 -0.07
N TYR A 131 6.96 43.95 0.67
CA TYR A 131 8.32 43.86 0.16
C TYR A 131 9.04 42.64 0.75
N GLU A 132 10.09 42.19 0.07
CA GLU A 132 10.87 41.01 0.44
C GLU A 132 12.32 41.13 -0.03
N LEU A 133 13.24 40.36 0.56
CA LEU A 133 14.62 40.29 0.09
C LEU A 133 14.77 39.30 -1.08
N MET A 134 15.67 39.61 -2.00
CA MET A 134 15.99 38.82 -3.18
C MET A 134 17.51 38.73 -3.41
N THR A 135 18.00 37.65 -4.02
CA THR A 135 19.44 37.50 -4.30
C THR A 135 19.97 38.34 -5.48
N ALA A 136 19.12 39.06 -6.22
CA ALA A 136 19.56 40.02 -7.24
C ALA A 136 18.64 41.25 -7.38
N ILE A 137 19.20 42.31 -7.98
CA ILE A 137 18.51 43.57 -8.31
C ILE A 137 17.20 43.34 -9.11
N ASN A 138 16.29 44.33 -9.03
CA ASN A 138 15.04 44.37 -9.80
C ASN A 138 14.10 43.16 -9.57
N CYS A 139 14.10 42.62 -8.34
CA CYS A 139 13.37 41.39 -7.98
C CYS A 139 13.83 40.13 -8.75
N GLY A 140 15.10 40.06 -9.15
CA GLY A 140 15.70 38.87 -9.76
C GLY A 140 16.25 37.90 -8.72
N GLY A 141 16.60 36.69 -9.16
CA GLY A 141 17.17 35.65 -8.30
C GLY A 141 16.13 34.93 -7.43
N ASN A 142 16.60 34.36 -6.32
CA ASN A 142 15.76 33.65 -5.35
C ASN A 142 15.18 34.64 -4.34
N SER A 143 14.02 34.29 -3.76
CA SER A 143 13.53 34.93 -2.54
C SER A 143 14.45 34.58 -1.39
N VAL A 144 14.77 35.56 -0.55
CA VAL A 144 15.59 35.41 0.64
C VAL A 144 14.71 35.62 1.86
N LYS A 145 14.67 34.62 2.75
CA LYS A 145 13.82 34.60 3.93
C LYS A 145 14.67 34.83 5.18
N VAL A 146 14.39 35.92 5.88
CA VAL A 146 15.02 36.27 7.15
C VAL A 146 14.42 35.41 8.26
N ILE A 147 15.29 34.75 9.03
CA ILE A 147 14.95 33.97 10.21
C ILE A 147 15.65 34.65 11.40
N PRO A 148 14.94 35.50 12.17
CA PRO A 148 15.54 36.28 13.27
C PRO A 148 16.29 35.41 14.27
N GLY A 149 17.50 35.84 14.66
CA GLY A 149 18.39 35.07 15.53
C GLY A 149 19.02 33.81 14.89
N GLN A 150 18.81 33.56 13.60
CA GLN A 150 19.50 32.49 12.85
C GLN A 150 20.25 33.04 11.64
N GLY A 151 19.58 33.76 10.74
CA GLY A 151 20.19 34.24 9.50
C GLY A 151 19.20 34.35 8.36
N TYR A 152 19.64 33.96 7.16
CA TYR A 152 18.91 34.04 5.90
C TYR A 152 18.88 32.67 5.24
N ASP A 153 17.70 32.31 4.72
CA ASP A 153 17.42 31.15 3.88
C ASP A 153 17.28 31.64 2.43
N THR A 154 18.22 31.27 1.55
CA THR A 154 18.26 31.68 0.13
C THR A 154 17.81 30.57 -0.85
N ASN A 155 17.51 29.37 -0.34
CA ASN A 155 17.21 28.19 -1.16
C ASN A 155 15.74 27.71 -1.04
N GLY A 156 15.03 28.09 0.03
CA GLY A 156 13.63 27.77 0.30
C GLY A 156 13.38 26.49 1.11
N ASP A 157 14.41 25.82 1.65
CA ASP A 157 14.28 24.60 2.45
C ASP A 157 13.82 24.85 3.91
N GLY A 158 13.91 26.11 4.37
CA GLY A 158 13.47 26.54 5.69
C GLY A 158 14.57 26.65 6.74
N ILE A 159 15.82 26.32 6.40
CA ILE A 159 17.02 26.45 7.24
C ILE A 159 17.86 27.62 6.71
N ALA A 160 18.46 28.41 7.61
CA ALA A 160 19.35 29.50 7.19
C ALA A 160 20.68 28.93 6.63
N ASP A 161 20.96 29.19 5.36
CA ASP A 161 22.23 28.86 4.69
C ASP A 161 23.28 29.97 4.85
N ASN A 162 22.87 31.22 5.05
CA ASN A 162 23.71 32.30 5.58
C ASN A 162 23.35 32.56 7.06
N SER A 163 24.17 32.07 7.99
CA SER A 163 23.94 32.14 9.44
C SER A 163 24.46 33.42 10.13
N ILE A 164 24.73 34.51 9.39
CA ILE A 164 25.38 35.71 9.96
C ILE A 164 24.64 36.33 11.15
N LEU A 165 23.31 36.32 11.20
CA LEU A 165 22.56 36.84 12.35
C LEU A 165 22.77 35.99 13.63
N ALA A 166 22.94 34.68 13.51
CA ALA A 166 23.33 33.83 14.65
C ALA A 166 24.73 34.23 15.13
N SER A 167 25.69 34.37 14.21
CA SER A 167 27.06 34.79 14.52
C SER A 167 27.09 36.14 15.26
N VAL A 168 26.40 37.16 14.73
CA VAL A 168 26.26 38.48 15.35
C VAL A 168 25.63 38.39 16.74
N SER A 169 24.57 37.59 16.91
CA SER A 169 23.93 37.39 18.23
C SER A 169 24.81 36.68 19.27
N SER A 170 25.93 36.09 18.82
CA SER A 170 26.89 35.36 19.65
C SER A 170 28.22 36.08 19.86
N ASP A 171 28.43 37.25 19.23
CA ASP A 171 29.72 37.94 19.34
C ASP A 171 29.95 38.54 20.74
N SER A 172 31.22 38.61 21.09
CA SER A 172 31.74 39.09 22.38
C SER A 172 33.07 39.84 22.24
N ILE A 173 33.55 40.07 21.01
CA ILE A 173 34.79 40.79 20.72
C ILE A 173 34.44 42.17 20.15
N PRO A 174 34.78 43.28 20.83
CA PRO A 174 34.52 44.62 20.31
C PRO A 174 35.33 44.92 19.03
N PRO A 175 34.82 45.78 18.14
CA PRO A 175 35.46 46.10 16.87
C PRO A 175 36.77 46.87 17.08
N ALA A 176 37.57 46.99 16.02
CA ALA A 176 38.74 47.84 15.98
C ALA A 176 38.65 48.86 14.82
N SER A 177 38.86 50.15 15.11
CA SER A 177 39.01 51.15 14.06
C SER A 177 40.45 51.34 13.60
N THR A 178 40.57 51.78 12.35
CA THR A 178 41.80 52.34 11.78
C THR A 178 41.51 53.73 11.21
N ILE A 179 42.52 54.60 11.17
CA ILE A 179 42.42 55.93 10.57
C ILE A 179 43.58 56.17 9.60
N SER A 180 43.27 56.66 8.41
CA SER A 180 44.22 56.78 7.30
C SER A 180 44.10 58.13 6.56
N PRO A 181 45.22 58.78 6.19
CA PRO A 181 46.59 58.39 6.53
C PRO A 181 46.91 58.66 8.01
N SER A 182 48.01 58.09 8.51
CA SER A 182 48.37 58.13 9.93
C SER A 182 48.60 59.54 10.48
N PRO A 183 48.33 59.81 11.78
CA PRO A 183 48.49 61.14 12.38
C PRO A 183 49.94 61.65 12.26
N SER A 184 50.11 62.85 11.69
CA SER A 184 51.42 63.45 11.39
C SER A 184 51.29 64.95 11.14
N THR A 185 52.40 65.61 10.74
CA THR A 185 52.42 66.97 10.19
C THR A 185 52.28 66.94 8.67
N TYR A 186 51.35 67.72 8.12
CA TYR A 186 51.05 67.81 6.69
C TYR A 186 51.17 69.24 6.16
N GLY A 187 51.71 69.40 4.95
CA GLY A 187 51.92 70.70 4.29
C GLY A 187 50.71 71.26 3.54
N SER A 188 49.55 70.58 3.63
CA SER A 188 48.35 70.85 2.84
C SER A 188 47.10 70.27 3.54
N ALA A 189 45.91 70.73 3.16
CA ALA A 189 44.64 70.19 3.66
C ALA A 189 44.46 68.71 3.25
N LEU A 190 43.86 67.91 4.13
CA LEU A 190 43.95 66.45 4.10
C LEU A 190 42.57 65.78 4.15
N SER A 191 42.32 64.85 3.22
CA SER A 191 41.20 63.90 3.35
C SER A 191 41.63 62.74 4.25
N VAL A 192 40.90 62.52 5.33
CA VAL A 192 41.12 61.46 6.32
C VAL A 192 39.93 60.49 6.30
N THR A 193 40.20 59.20 6.44
CA THR A 193 39.21 58.13 6.44
C THR A 193 39.34 57.27 7.69
N ILE A 194 38.25 57.10 8.42
CA ILE A 194 38.08 56.09 9.46
C ILE A 194 37.51 54.83 8.81
N ALA A 195 37.97 53.66 9.22
CA ALA A 195 37.39 52.37 8.86
C ALA A 195 37.29 51.46 10.08
N CYS A 196 36.09 50.91 10.33
CA CYS A 196 35.89 49.81 11.25
C CYS A 196 36.36 48.50 10.62
N SER A 197 36.79 47.58 11.48
CA SER A 197 37.04 46.18 11.17
C SER A 197 36.64 45.35 12.39
N ASP A 198 36.11 44.17 12.14
CA ASP A 198 35.63 43.25 13.18
C ASP A 198 35.78 41.79 12.71
N ASN A 199 35.64 40.82 13.61
CA ASN A 199 35.71 39.39 13.29
C ASN A 199 34.39 38.74 12.86
N VAL A 200 33.23 39.34 13.15
CA VAL A 200 31.94 38.89 12.58
C VAL A 200 31.40 39.93 11.62
N ALA A 201 31.11 41.15 12.07
CA ALA A 201 30.39 42.14 11.29
C ALA A 201 30.54 43.59 11.84
N PRO A 202 31.37 44.47 11.22
CA PRO A 202 31.61 45.83 11.71
C PRO A 202 30.40 46.77 11.51
N GLY A 203 30.11 47.60 12.51
CA GLY A 203 28.92 48.47 12.52
C GLY A 203 29.20 49.96 12.30
N ASN A 204 28.55 50.80 13.12
CA ASN A 204 28.55 52.26 12.92
C ASN A 204 29.86 52.92 13.38
N ILE A 205 30.36 53.90 12.61
CA ILE A 205 31.40 54.83 13.07
C ILE A 205 30.73 56.01 13.77
N VAL A 206 31.24 56.44 14.94
CA VAL A 206 30.99 57.79 15.49
C VAL A 206 32.30 58.56 15.68
N TYR A 207 32.30 59.84 15.32
CA TYR A 207 33.50 60.68 15.39
C TYR A 207 33.21 62.17 15.64
N THR A 208 34.21 62.87 16.18
CA THR A 208 34.23 64.33 16.37
C THR A 208 35.50 64.92 15.76
N LEU A 209 35.41 66.18 15.29
CA LEU A 209 36.52 66.93 14.69
C LEU A 209 36.97 68.14 15.53
N ASN A 210 36.31 68.36 16.67
CA ASN A 210 36.54 69.48 17.61
C ASN A 210 37.19 69.04 18.93
N GLY A 211 37.55 67.76 19.07
CA GLY A 211 38.08 67.18 20.31
C GLY A 211 37.04 66.80 21.38
N ASN A 212 35.73 67.02 21.17
CA ASN A 212 34.68 66.49 22.05
C ASN A 212 34.73 64.95 22.08
N THR A 213 34.33 64.33 23.18
CA THR A 213 34.34 62.86 23.26
C THR A 213 33.10 62.28 22.57
N PRO A 214 33.24 61.42 21.53
CA PRO A 214 32.11 60.86 20.81
C PRO A 214 31.30 59.87 21.66
N SER A 215 29.98 59.93 21.56
CA SER A 215 29.06 58.96 22.16
C SER A 215 27.91 58.60 21.23
N LEU A 216 27.37 57.38 21.37
CA LEU A 216 26.21 56.88 20.63
C LEU A 216 24.90 56.98 21.44
N PHE A 217 24.97 57.27 22.74
CA PHE A 217 23.78 57.49 23.57
C PHE A 217 24.09 58.39 24.78
N PRO A 218 23.59 59.65 24.83
CA PRO A 218 23.06 60.40 23.68
C PRO A 218 24.12 60.54 22.57
N VAL A 219 23.69 60.86 21.35
CA VAL A 219 24.62 61.06 20.23
C VAL A 219 25.39 62.37 20.40
N GLU A 220 26.73 62.27 20.41
CA GLU A 220 27.68 63.38 20.39
C GLU A 220 28.69 63.12 19.27
N GLY A 221 28.75 64.00 18.28
CA GLY A 221 29.52 63.83 17.04
C GLY A 221 28.66 63.43 15.84
N THR A 222 29.33 62.96 14.78
CA THR A 222 28.70 62.46 13.55
C THR A 222 28.72 60.95 13.54
N VAL A 223 27.58 60.31 13.27
CA VAL A 223 27.45 58.86 13.09
C VAL A 223 27.34 58.53 11.59
N SER A 224 27.83 57.38 11.14
CA SER A 224 27.64 56.89 9.77
C SER A 224 27.62 55.37 9.70
N ASN A 225 26.73 54.84 8.87
CA ASN A 225 26.87 53.54 8.21
C ASN A 225 27.50 53.75 6.82
N PRO A 226 28.05 52.73 6.15
CA PRO A 226 28.54 51.45 6.70
C PRO A 226 29.93 51.66 7.33
N SER A 227 30.74 50.60 7.46
CA SER A 227 32.03 50.55 8.18
C SER A 227 33.17 51.49 7.71
N ARG A 228 32.95 52.44 6.77
CA ARG A 228 33.99 53.39 6.30
C ARG A 228 33.44 54.80 6.15
N ARG A 229 34.18 55.80 6.66
CA ARG A 229 33.80 57.22 6.57
C ARG A 229 34.98 58.16 6.34
N SER A 230 34.88 59.00 5.31
CA SER A 230 35.88 60.03 4.96
C SER A 230 35.41 61.45 5.28
N PHE A 231 36.35 62.34 5.61
CA PHE A 231 36.14 63.77 5.89
C PHE A 231 37.42 64.59 5.64
N LEU A 232 37.30 65.92 5.59
CA LEU A 232 38.43 66.84 5.35
C LEU A 232 38.91 67.51 6.65
N LEU A 233 40.23 67.60 6.82
CA LEU A 233 40.94 68.41 7.82
C LEU A 233 41.79 69.48 7.13
N GLY A 234 42.17 70.55 7.84
CA GLY A 234 43.06 71.59 7.32
C GLY A 234 42.42 72.66 6.44
N SER A 235 41.13 72.52 6.10
CA SER A 235 40.38 73.52 5.32
C SER A 235 40.22 74.89 6.04
N GLY A 236 40.47 74.94 7.35
CA GLY A 236 40.50 76.17 8.15
C GLY A 236 41.88 76.83 8.25
N GLY A 237 42.93 76.27 7.64
CA GLY A 237 44.32 76.74 7.73
C GLY A 237 45.20 75.93 8.69
N ASP A 238 46.37 76.49 9.02
CA ASP A 238 47.36 75.86 9.91
C ASP A 238 46.83 75.67 11.34
N GLY A 239 47.21 74.55 11.97
CA GLY A 239 46.82 74.24 13.35
C GLY A 239 46.81 72.74 13.66
N THR A 240 46.49 72.43 14.92
CA THR A 240 46.31 71.05 15.39
C THR A 240 44.83 70.68 15.34
N TYR A 241 44.48 69.65 14.58
CA TYR A 241 43.14 69.10 14.43
C TYR A 241 43.04 67.79 15.20
N THR A 242 42.29 67.81 16.31
CA THR A 242 42.04 66.63 17.15
C THR A 242 40.81 65.87 16.68
N VAL A 243 41.01 64.69 16.12
CA VAL A 243 39.93 63.75 15.79
C VAL A 243 39.78 62.76 16.94
N LYS A 244 38.56 62.55 17.42
CA LYS A 244 38.21 61.43 18.29
C LYS A 244 37.16 60.55 17.63
N PHE A 245 37.28 59.24 17.79
CA PHE A 245 36.41 58.29 17.09
C PHE A 245 36.28 56.97 17.84
N LYS A 246 35.21 56.23 17.56
CA LYS A 246 35.05 54.81 17.90
C LYS A 246 34.05 54.14 16.95
N CYS A 247 34.23 52.84 16.76
CA CYS A 247 33.28 51.93 16.15
C CYS A 247 32.36 51.29 17.19
N ARG A 248 31.14 50.93 16.74
CA ARG A 248 30.32 49.85 17.28
C ARG A 248 30.27 48.72 16.24
N ASP A 249 30.15 47.47 16.65
CA ASP A 249 29.85 46.34 15.76
C ASP A 249 28.33 46.21 15.50
N LEU A 250 27.90 45.18 14.78
CA LEU A 250 26.48 44.86 14.57
C LEU A 250 25.83 44.11 15.77
N ALA A 251 26.62 43.62 16.73
CA ALA A 251 26.14 42.97 17.96
C ALA A 251 25.81 43.98 19.08
N GLY A 252 26.40 45.17 19.03
CA GLY A 252 26.23 46.28 19.97
C GLY A 252 27.46 46.64 20.80
N LEU A 253 28.60 45.96 20.65
CA LEU A 253 29.80 46.25 21.44
C LEU A 253 30.54 47.45 20.87
N GLU A 254 31.18 48.24 21.74
CA GLU A 254 31.85 49.48 21.37
C GLU A 254 33.34 49.41 21.72
N GLU A 255 34.20 49.93 20.83
CA GLU A 255 35.62 50.06 21.15
C GLU A 255 35.92 51.22 22.11
N SER A 256 37.15 51.23 22.64
CA SER A 256 37.67 52.38 23.39
C SER A 256 37.93 53.58 22.48
N ILE A 257 37.57 54.77 22.94
CA ILE A 257 37.67 56.02 22.16
C ILE A 257 39.12 56.29 21.71
N GLN A 258 39.35 56.19 20.41
CA GLN A 258 40.60 56.61 19.78
C GLN A 258 40.69 58.14 19.79
N THR A 259 41.87 58.69 20.05
CA THR A 259 42.14 60.13 20.01
C THR A 259 43.44 60.38 19.25
N VAL A 260 43.39 61.16 18.17
CA VAL A 260 44.54 61.46 17.33
C VAL A 260 44.64 62.94 16.98
N ASN A 261 45.86 63.43 16.76
CA ASN A 261 46.14 64.82 16.41
C ASN A 261 46.83 64.89 15.05
N TYR A 262 46.20 65.54 14.09
CA TYR A 262 46.83 65.95 12.83
C TYR A 262 47.34 67.37 12.97
N ILE A 263 48.56 67.66 12.52
CA ILE A 263 49.09 69.02 12.47
C ILE A 263 49.10 69.44 11.01
N ILE A 264 48.46 70.56 10.68
CA ILE A 264 48.54 71.19 9.37
C ILE A 264 49.50 72.38 9.50
N ASN A 265 50.56 72.37 8.69
CA ASN A 265 51.61 73.39 8.68
C ASN A 265 52.14 73.52 7.25
N HIS A 266 51.62 74.48 6.49
CA HIS A 266 51.97 74.74 5.09
C HIS A 266 53.44 75.19 4.87
N SER A 267 54.25 75.34 5.94
CA SER A 267 55.69 75.62 5.84
C SER A 267 56.55 74.37 5.58
N VAL A 268 56.01 73.16 5.78
CA VAL A 268 56.73 71.90 5.47
C VAL A 268 56.67 71.61 3.96
N PRO A 269 57.76 71.14 3.31
CA PRO A 269 57.69 70.73 1.92
C PRO A 269 56.69 69.58 1.72
N ASP A 270 55.70 69.80 0.86
CA ASP A 270 54.84 68.72 0.38
C ASP A 270 55.56 68.00 -0.77
N VAL A 271 55.53 66.67 -0.75
CA VAL A 271 56.24 65.81 -1.71
C VAL A 271 55.21 64.91 -2.38
N THR A 272 55.02 65.09 -3.68
CA THR A 272 54.08 64.29 -4.48
C THR A 272 54.83 63.21 -5.24
N ILE A 273 54.30 61.98 -5.23
CA ILE A 273 54.79 60.84 -6.01
C ILE A 273 53.63 60.38 -6.91
N SER A 274 53.89 60.17 -8.20
CA SER A 274 52.92 59.57 -9.12
C SER A 274 52.79 58.06 -8.87
N SER A 275 51.69 57.45 -9.32
CA SER A 275 51.68 56.01 -9.52
C SER A 275 52.88 55.58 -10.40
N PRO A 276 53.51 54.44 -10.13
CA PRO A 276 54.52 53.84 -10.99
C PRO A 276 53.84 53.17 -12.20
N ASN A 277 54.64 52.77 -13.19
CA ASN A 277 54.17 51.86 -14.25
C ASN A 277 53.74 50.48 -13.71
N THR A 278 54.34 50.00 -12.63
CA THR A 278 53.89 48.85 -11.84
C THR A 278 54.37 48.95 -10.38
N TYR A 279 53.58 48.41 -9.45
CA TYR A 279 53.97 48.21 -8.04
C TYR A 279 54.68 46.88 -7.79
N TYR A 280 54.67 45.95 -8.76
CA TYR A 280 55.20 44.58 -8.64
C TYR A 280 56.17 44.28 -9.78
N ILE A 281 57.35 43.74 -9.45
CA ILE A 281 58.40 43.41 -10.42
C ILE A 281 59.09 42.08 -10.11
N SER A 282 59.66 41.44 -11.13
CA SER A 282 60.19 40.08 -11.06
C SER A 282 61.59 39.97 -11.70
N THR A 283 62.35 38.98 -11.26
CA THR A 283 63.64 38.57 -11.88
C THR A 283 63.50 37.37 -12.82
N LYS A 284 62.29 36.81 -13.00
CA LYS A 284 62.04 35.75 -13.99
C LYS A 284 62.18 36.26 -15.42
N SER A 285 62.63 35.37 -16.29
CA SER A 285 62.66 35.63 -17.74
C SER A 285 61.26 35.95 -18.25
N ASN A 286 61.17 36.99 -19.08
CA ASN A 286 59.93 37.51 -19.66
C ASN A 286 58.92 38.13 -18.67
N ALA A 287 59.25 38.29 -17.38
CA ALA A 287 58.40 39.02 -16.42
C ALA A 287 58.77 40.53 -16.34
N ILE A 288 57.99 41.34 -15.62
CA ILE A 288 58.18 42.80 -15.56
C ILE A 288 59.40 43.12 -14.68
N SER A 289 60.50 43.51 -15.30
CA SER A 289 61.82 43.58 -14.63
C SER A 289 62.15 44.91 -13.95
N SER A 290 61.35 45.96 -14.15
CA SER A 290 61.62 47.29 -13.59
C SER A 290 60.35 48.12 -13.32
N SER A 291 60.42 48.93 -12.27
CA SER A 291 59.39 49.88 -11.86
C SER A 291 59.92 51.31 -11.94
N THR A 292 59.10 52.25 -12.40
CA THR A 292 59.44 53.66 -12.63
C THR A 292 58.30 54.55 -12.16
N PHE A 293 58.59 55.55 -11.33
CA PHE A 293 57.65 56.59 -10.91
C PHE A 293 58.24 58.00 -11.09
N THR A 294 57.37 59.01 -11.08
CA THR A 294 57.77 60.42 -11.04
C THR A 294 57.44 61.03 -9.69
N TRP A 295 58.16 62.09 -9.31
CA TRP A 295 57.91 62.82 -8.08
C TRP A 295 58.31 64.29 -8.21
N SER A 296 57.75 65.15 -7.35
CA SER A 296 58.09 66.57 -7.25
C SER A 296 57.80 67.10 -5.84
N SER A 297 58.10 68.38 -5.58
CA SER A 297 57.76 69.05 -4.32
C SER A 297 57.34 70.50 -4.53
N ASN A 298 56.54 71.04 -3.62
CA ASN A 298 56.09 72.43 -3.64
C ASN A 298 57.20 73.44 -3.24
N GLN A 299 58.33 72.98 -2.70
CA GLN A 299 59.48 73.82 -2.33
C GLN A 299 60.76 73.39 -3.07
N SER A 300 61.70 74.32 -3.23
CA SER A 300 63.06 74.03 -3.71
C SER A 300 63.93 73.53 -2.57
N GLY A 301 64.77 72.52 -2.80
CA GLY A 301 65.63 71.96 -1.76
C GLY A 301 66.55 70.84 -2.22
N ASN A 302 67.28 70.25 -1.27
CA ASN A 302 68.12 69.08 -1.47
C ASN A 302 67.32 67.81 -1.18
N TYR A 303 67.41 66.78 -2.02
CA TYR A 303 66.67 65.53 -1.86
C TYR A 303 67.57 64.31 -1.66
N THR A 304 67.00 63.30 -1.00
CA THR A 304 67.49 61.91 -1.03
C THR A 304 66.32 60.98 -1.30
N ILE A 305 66.53 59.99 -2.18
CA ILE A 305 65.65 58.82 -2.31
C ILE A 305 66.32 57.67 -1.54
N ARG A 306 65.60 57.07 -0.60
CA ARG A 306 66.14 56.07 0.34
C ARG A 306 65.36 54.76 0.27
N LYS A 307 66.04 53.67 -0.08
CA LYS A 307 65.49 52.30 -0.10
C LYS A 307 65.45 51.73 1.32
N ASN A 308 64.36 51.02 1.65
CA ASN A 308 64.11 50.33 2.92
C ASN A 308 64.31 51.23 4.14
N ALA A 309 63.85 52.48 4.01
CA ALA A 309 63.83 53.47 5.08
C ALA A 309 62.49 53.43 5.84
N SER A 310 62.51 54.01 7.05
CA SER A 310 61.31 54.34 7.84
C SER A 310 61.15 55.85 8.06
N ASN A 311 62.15 56.65 7.67
CA ASN A 311 62.19 58.11 7.75
C ASN A 311 63.38 58.65 6.94
N CYS A 312 63.51 59.97 6.84
CA CYS A 312 64.58 60.64 6.07
C CYS A 312 66.00 60.54 6.64
N SER A 313 66.19 59.84 7.76
CA SER A 313 67.50 59.59 8.39
C SER A 313 67.96 58.13 8.22
N SER A 314 67.06 57.21 7.87
CA SER A 314 67.29 55.75 7.79
C SER A 314 67.30 55.21 6.36
N GLY A 315 67.56 53.91 6.20
CA GLY A 315 67.65 53.23 4.91
C GLY A 315 68.88 53.62 4.07
N THR A 316 69.03 52.97 2.93
CA THR A 316 70.15 53.19 2.00
C THR A 316 69.79 54.26 0.99
N ILE A 317 70.59 55.33 0.88
CA ILE A 317 70.43 56.34 -0.18
C ILE A 317 70.70 55.67 -1.53
N VAL A 318 69.71 55.70 -2.42
CA VAL A 318 69.79 55.18 -3.81
C VAL A 318 69.88 56.29 -4.84
N GLU A 319 69.39 57.49 -4.53
CA GLU A 319 69.60 58.71 -5.32
C GLU A 319 69.68 59.94 -4.39
N ASN A 320 70.39 60.99 -4.79
CA ASN A 320 70.38 62.28 -4.12
C ASN A 320 70.69 63.42 -5.10
N GLY A 321 70.35 64.65 -4.73
CA GLY A 321 70.64 65.85 -5.53
C GLY A 321 69.87 67.06 -5.02
N SER A 322 69.58 68.00 -5.93
CA SER A 322 68.69 69.14 -5.67
C SER A 322 67.57 69.22 -6.71
N VAL A 323 66.46 69.86 -6.32
CA VAL A 323 65.27 70.07 -7.16
C VAL A 323 64.67 71.44 -6.86
N LEU A 324 64.03 72.04 -7.88
CA LEU A 324 63.29 73.29 -7.75
C LEU A 324 61.80 73.00 -7.53
N ALA A 325 61.12 73.91 -6.83
CA ALA A 325 59.67 73.84 -6.63
C ALA A 325 58.90 73.59 -7.94
N GLY A 326 58.00 72.61 -7.92
CA GLY A 326 57.16 72.23 -9.06
C GLY A 326 57.85 71.43 -10.18
N VAL A 327 59.15 71.11 -10.07
CA VAL A 327 59.87 70.35 -11.12
C VAL A 327 59.75 68.84 -10.87
N ASN A 328 59.26 68.11 -11.88
CA ASN A 328 59.20 66.66 -11.86
C ASN A 328 60.58 66.01 -12.03
N LYS A 329 60.81 64.95 -11.27
CA LYS A 329 61.95 64.03 -11.31
C LYS A 329 61.44 62.61 -11.56
N THR A 330 62.22 61.78 -12.24
CA THR A 330 61.88 60.37 -12.52
C THR A 330 62.87 59.46 -11.82
N PHE A 331 62.37 58.41 -11.17
CA PHE A 331 63.20 57.37 -10.54
C PHE A 331 62.76 55.99 -11.06
N SER A 332 63.75 55.13 -11.36
CA SER A 332 63.55 53.78 -11.87
C SER A 332 64.36 52.77 -11.07
N VAL A 333 63.79 51.59 -10.80
CA VAL A 333 64.44 50.51 -10.05
C VAL A 333 64.19 49.14 -10.68
N ASN A 334 65.24 48.32 -10.75
CA ASN A 334 65.22 46.98 -11.34
C ASN A 334 65.04 45.90 -10.27
N ALA A 335 64.31 44.82 -10.59
CA ALA A 335 63.98 43.75 -9.64
C ALA A 335 65.22 43.07 -9.05
N ASN A 336 66.31 42.94 -9.82
CA ASN A 336 67.58 42.39 -9.35
C ASN A 336 68.28 43.24 -8.26
N THR A 337 67.85 44.49 -8.05
CA THR A 337 68.31 45.35 -6.95
C THR A 337 67.40 45.31 -5.71
N LEU A 338 66.27 44.61 -5.79
CA LEU A 338 65.30 44.47 -4.70
C LEU A 338 65.45 43.15 -3.94
N ASN A 339 65.12 43.19 -2.65
CA ASN A 339 64.91 41.98 -1.85
C ASN A 339 63.56 41.38 -2.24
N LEU A 340 63.34 40.08 -2.08
CA LEU A 340 62.00 39.49 -2.20
C LEU A 340 61.00 40.17 -1.25
N GLY A 341 59.75 40.35 -1.71
CA GLY A 341 58.71 41.07 -0.98
C GLY A 341 58.77 42.59 -1.13
N SER A 342 58.08 43.30 -0.24
CA SER A 342 57.93 44.77 -0.28
C SER A 342 59.22 45.51 0.06
N ASN A 343 59.64 46.43 -0.81
CA ASN A 343 60.78 47.34 -0.58
C ASN A 343 60.26 48.78 -0.56
N SER A 344 60.49 49.51 0.53
CA SER A 344 60.05 50.91 0.66
C SER A 344 61.03 51.88 -0.01
N PHE A 345 60.51 52.97 -0.55
CA PHE A 345 61.26 54.10 -1.09
C PHE A 345 60.74 55.39 -0.47
N TYR A 346 61.57 56.05 0.33
CA TYR A 346 61.28 57.37 0.89
C TYR A 346 61.93 58.43 0.02
N VAL A 347 61.11 59.29 -0.59
CA VAL A 347 61.54 60.53 -1.25
C VAL A 347 61.48 61.63 -0.20
N CYS A 348 62.65 62.17 0.16
CA CYS A 348 62.81 63.14 1.24
C CYS A 348 63.45 64.43 0.71
N LEU A 349 62.80 65.58 0.91
CA LEU A 349 63.33 66.91 0.59
C LEU A 349 63.65 67.68 1.88
N VAL A 350 64.83 68.31 1.92
CA VAL A 350 65.24 69.26 2.97
C VAL A 350 65.23 70.67 2.39
N ALA A 351 64.39 71.53 2.97
CA ALA A 351 64.37 72.97 2.77
C ALA A 351 64.58 73.66 4.14
N ALA A 352 63.66 74.54 4.59
CA ALA A 352 63.65 75.02 5.97
C ALA A 352 63.22 73.93 6.97
N TYR A 353 62.38 73.00 6.52
CA TYR A 353 62.00 71.77 7.21
C TYR A 353 62.21 70.57 6.27
N THR A 354 62.17 69.35 6.81
CA THR A 354 62.25 68.12 6.02
C THR A 354 60.86 67.57 5.71
N GLY A 355 60.48 67.59 4.44
CA GLY A 355 59.24 66.98 3.92
C GLY A 355 59.52 65.64 3.25
N PHE A 356 58.53 64.73 3.24
CA PHE A 356 58.71 63.42 2.61
C PHE A 356 57.43 62.74 2.13
N LYS A 357 57.61 61.78 1.24
CA LYS A 357 56.59 60.82 0.81
C LYS A 357 57.22 59.45 0.64
N SER A 358 56.46 58.40 0.90
CA SER A 358 56.88 57.01 0.71
C SER A 358 56.02 56.29 -0.32
N ILE A 359 56.65 55.36 -1.03
CA ILE A 359 56.03 54.39 -1.94
C ILE A 359 56.70 53.03 -1.69
N SER A 360 55.98 51.93 -1.92
CA SER A 360 56.55 50.57 -1.83
C SER A 360 56.46 49.87 -3.17
N ILE A 361 57.55 49.21 -3.58
CA ILE A 361 57.62 48.35 -4.75
C ILE A 361 57.92 46.92 -4.28
N THR A 362 57.09 45.98 -4.67
CA THR A 362 57.20 44.56 -4.29
C THR A 362 57.98 43.80 -5.34
N ARG A 363 58.97 43.00 -4.93
CA ARG A 363 59.55 41.98 -5.78
C ARG A 363 58.84 40.65 -5.55
N ASP A 364 58.25 40.10 -6.61
CA ASP A 364 57.70 38.73 -6.59
C ASP A 364 58.31 37.90 -7.72
N ASP A 365 58.89 36.77 -7.36
CA ASP A 365 59.42 35.76 -8.29
C ASP A 365 58.58 34.46 -8.27
N THR A 366 57.46 34.44 -7.54
CA THR A 366 56.52 33.30 -7.48
C THR A 366 55.80 33.16 -8.83
N SER A 367 55.24 32.00 -9.17
CA SER A 367 54.26 31.92 -10.28
C SER A 367 52.88 31.68 -9.67
N PRO A 368 51.82 32.34 -10.17
CA PRO A 368 50.47 32.04 -9.73
C PRO A 368 50.10 30.59 -10.02
N SER A 369 49.26 30.00 -9.18
CA SER A 369 48.66 28.68 -9.44
C SER A 369 47.19 28.82 -9.78
N THR A 370 46.72 28.06 -10.77
CA THR A 370 45.36 28.18 -11.32
C THR A 370 44.57 26.89 -11.15
N SER A 371 43.26 27.02 -10.98
CA SER A 371 42.33 25.89 -10.88
C SER A 371 40.97 26.24 -11.50
N ALA A 372 40.19 25.20 -11.81
CA ALA A 372 38.84 25.29 -12.34
C ALA A 372 37.86 24.64 -11.36
N SER A 373 36.74 25.29 -11.09
CA SER A 373 35.66 24.81 -10.23
C SER A 373 34.30 24.97 -10.92
N PRO A 374 33.55 23.88 -11.18
CA PRO A 374 33.93 22.49 -10.96
C PRO A 374 35.08 22.03 -11.88
N GLY A 375 35.79 20.99 -11.46
CA GLY A 375 36.88 20.38 -12.24
C GLY A 375 36.41 19.64 -13.49
N GLY A 376 37.35 19.20 -14.34
CA GLY A 376 37.01 18.44 -15.55
C GLY A 376 36.36 17.09 -15.26
N GLY A 377 35.29 16.75 -16.00
CA GLY A 377 34.55 15.50 -15.86
C GLY A 377 33.30 15.43 -16.75
N SER A 378 32.55 14.34 -16.62
CA SER A 378 31.28 14.13 -17.35
C SER A 378 30.08 14.42 -16.46
N TYR A 379 29.31 15.46 -16.82
CA TYR A 379 28.23 16.04 -16.00
C TYR A 379 26.84 15.82 -16.61
N GLY A 380 25.84 15.55 -15.75
CA GLY A 380 24.45 15.31 -16.17
C GLY A 380 23.59 16.56 -16.33
N ALA A 381 24.14 17.73 -16.00
CA ALA A 381 23.48 19.03 -15.98
C ALA A 381 24.44 20.14 -16.44
N ASN A 382 23.91 21.26 -16.96
CA ASN A 382 24.68 22.43 -17.40
C ASN A 382 25.71 22.88 -16.35
N GLN A 383 26.96 23.12 -16.77
CA GLN A 383 28.03 23.57 -15.89
C GLN A 383 28.54 24.97 -16.28
N ASN A 384 28.72 25.82 -15.26
CA ASN A 384 29.39 27.10 -15.35
C ASN A 384 30.71 27.00 -14.58
N VAL A 385 31.83 26.99 -15.29
CA VAL A 385 33.16 26.81 -14.70
C VAL A 385 33.73 28.15 -14.28
N SER A 386 33.94 28.32 -12.98
CA SER A 386 34.72 29.42 -12.43
C SER A 386 36.21 29.06 -12.48
N LEU A 387 37.03 29.96 -13.01
CA LEU A 387 38.48 29.88 -12.89
C LEU A 387 38.94 30.69 -11.68
N SER A 388 39.83 30.11 -10.89
CA SER A 388 40.50 30.78 -9.78
C SER A 388 42.00 30.77 -9.97
N CYS A 389 42.63 31.82 -9.44
CA CYS A 389 44.07 31.96 -9.32
C CYS A 389 44.41 32.24 -7.86
N THR A 390 45.52 31.67 -7.38
CA THR A 390 46.03 31.89 -6.03
C THR A 390 47.48 32.33 -6.06
N GLU A 391 47.77 33.35 -5.25
CA GLU A 391 49.08 34.00 -5.08
C GLU A 391 49.38 34.19 -3.59
N ASN A 392 50.66 34.30 -3.24
CA ASN A 392 51.10 34.68 -1.89
C ASN A 392 51.20 36.20 -1.70
N SER A 393 50.80 36.96 -2.72
CA SER A 393 50.96 38.41 -2.84
C SER A 393 49.60 39.08 -3.03
N ALA A 394 49.46 40.33 -2.58
CA ALA A 394 48.23 41.10 -2.72
C ALA A 394 48.03 41.67 -4.14
N SER A 395 48.30 40.87 -5.16
CA SER A 395 48.15 41.20 -6.59
C SER A 395 46.85 40.61 -7.13
N GLN A 396 46.35 41.15 -8.25
CA GLN A 396 45.20 40.59 -8.97
C GLN A 396 45.71 39.86 -10.20
N CYS A 397 45.53 38.53 -10.26
CA CYS A 397 45.92 37.77 -11.43
C CYS A 397 45.05 38.11 -12.65
N LEU A 398 45.67 38.25 -13.82
CA LEU A 398 44.97 38.16 -15.10
C LEU A 398 44.93 36.69 -15.52
N ILE A 399 43.74 36.11 -15.69
CA ILE A 399 43.56 34.74 -16.22
C ILE A 399 43.09 34.83 -17.68
N ALA A 400 43.73 34.06 -18.57
CA ALA A 400 43.35 33.90 -19.97
C ALA A 400 42.96 32.44 -20.23
N TYR A 401 41.89 32.22 -21.00
CA TYR A 401 41.37 30.88 -21.31
C TYR A 401 41.03 30.70 -22.79
N SER A 402 40.91 29.45 -23.23
CA SER A 402 40.36 29.10 -24.54
C SER A 402 39.54 27.80 -24.48
N ILE A 403 38.55 27.67 -25.36
CA ILE A 403 37.64 26.53 -25.47
C ILE A 403 37.89 25.84 -26.81
N ASN A 404 38.28 24.57 -26.80
CA ASN A 404 38.50 23.75 -28.02
C ASN A 404 39.45 24.39 -29.07
N ALA A 405 40.41 25.21 -28.62
CA ALA A 405 41.23 26.05 -29.48
C ALA A 405 42.74 25.94 -29.18
N ALA A 406 43.53 26.81 -29.84
CA ALA A 406 44.93 27.03 -29.51
C ALA A 406 45.11 27.52 -28.07
N ASP A 407 46.34 27.43 -27.57
CA ASP A 407 46.64 27.78 -26.18
C ASP A 407 46.45 29.29 -25.94
N PRO A 408 45.88 29.71 -24.79
CA PRO A 408 45.77 31.11 -24.43
C PRO A 408 47.16 31.72 -24.16
N VAL A 409 47.33 32.98 -24.52
CA VAL A 409 48.61 33.72 -24.38
C VAL A 409 48.35 35.09 -23.79
N ILE A 410 49.13 35.45 -22.78
CA ILE A 410 49.13 36.76 -22.12
C ILE A 410 50.42 37.49 -22.49
N ASP A 411 50.29 38.72 -22.97
CA ASP A 411 51.41 39.67 -23.05
C ASP A 411 51.56 40.39 -21.71
N VAL A 412 52.49 39.87 -20.91
CA VAL A 412 52.83 40.38 -19.58
C VAL A 412 53.56 41.72 -19.59
N SER A 413 53.94 42.26 -20.76
CA SER A 413 54.56 43.59 -20.86
C SER A 413 53.55 44.74 -20.82
N ASN A 414 52.29 44.45 -21.12
CA ASN A 414 51.18 45.41 -21.15
C ASN A 414 49.90 44.92 -20.46
N GLY A 415 49.89 43.67 -19.97
CA GLY A 415 48.75 43.09 -19.25
C GLY A 415 47.56 42.74 -20.15
N THR A 416 47.81 42.34 -21.39
CA THR A 416 46.73 42.02 -22.36
C THR A 416 46.73 40.56 -22.79
N VAL A 417 45.55 40.03 -23.13
CA VAL A 417 45.39 38.68 -23.69
C VAL A 417 45.54 38.76 -25.22
N THR A 418 46.56 38.09 -25.77
CA THR A 418 46.88 38.11 -27.21
C THR A 418 46.41 36.85 -27.94
N SER A 419 46.08 35.78 -27.21
CA SER A 419 45.37 34.59 -27.70
C SER A 419 44.42 34.09 -26.63
N GLY A 420 43.19 33.70 -27.02
CA GLY A 420 42.13 33.31 -26.09
C GLY A 420 41.30 34.52 -25.60
N THR A 421 40.67 34.35 -24.44
CA THR A 421 39.74 35.30 -23.83
C THR A 421 40.16 35.61 -22.39
N ALA A 422 40.05 36.87 -21.97
CA ALA A 422 40.26 37.26 -20.58
C ALA A 422 39.08 36.78 -19.70
N TYR A 423 39.38 36.06 -18.63
CA TYR A 423 38.38 35.62 -17.67
C TYR A 423 37.87 36.80 -16.82
N SER A 424 36.55 36.91 -16.71
CA SER A 424 35.85 37.97 -15.96
C SER A 424 34.53 37.53 -15.33
N SER A 425 33.96 36.42 -15.81
CA SER A 425 32.79 35.72 -15.26
C SER A 425 32.90 34.22 -15.53
N SER A 426 32.07 33.42 -14.85
CA SER A 426 32.04 31.96 -15.03
C SER A 426 31.76 31.54 -16.47
N ILE A 427 32.42 30.47 -16.92
CA ILE A 427 32.43 30.00 -18.30
C ILE A 427 31.39 28.88 -18.46
N SER A 428 30.30 29.14 -19.19
CA SER A 428 29.33 28.10 -19.54
C SER A 428 29.92 27.07 -20.51
N ILE A 429 29.82 25.79 -20.18
CA ILE A 429 30.30 24.68 -21.01
C ILE A 429 29.19 24.19 -21.96
N PRO A 430 29.42 24.12 -23.29
CA PRO A 430 28.47 23.55 -24.24
C PRO A 430 28.07 22.10 -23.95
N THR A 431 26.83 21.74 -24.28
CA THR A 431 26.33 20.36 -24.15
C THR A 431 26.66 19.49 -25.35
N ASP A 432 26.59 18.17 -25.13
CA ASP A 432 26.58 17.10 -26.12
C ASP A 432 27.83 17.01 -27.01
N THR A 433 28.90 17.71 -26.60
CA THR A 433 30.22 17.74 -27.26
C THR A 433 31.34 17.66 -26.24
N ALA A 434 32.51 17.18 -26.66
CA ALA A 434 33.71 17.19 -25.83
C ALA A 434 34.32 18.59 -25.79
N VAL A 435 34.66 19.07 -24.60
CA VAL A 435 35.17 20.42 -24.37
C VAL A 435 36.49 20.38 -23.61
N ALA A 436 37.58 20.74 -24.27
CA ALA A 436 38.86 21.05 -23.64
C ALA A 436 38.91 22.54 -23.32
N LEU A 437 38.81 22.87 -22.02
CA LEU A 437 39.02 24.21 -21.48
C LEU A 437 40.49 24.36 -21.09
N LYS A 438 41.23 25.22 -21.80
CA LYS A 438 42.63 25.56 -21.51
C LYS A 438 42.71 26.89 -20.78
N PHE A 439 43.60 27.03 -19.82
CA PHE A 439 43.77 28.29 -19.08
C PHE A 439 45.17 28.50 -18.52
N ILE A 440 45.59 29.77 -18.46
CA ILE A 440 46.86 30.25 -17.92
C ILE A 440 46.62 31.58 -17.19
N ALA A 441 47.44 31.95 -16.22
CA ALA A 441 47.38 33.25 -15.56
C ALA A 441 48.74 33.95 -15.53
N SER A 442 48.71 35.27 -15.35
CA SER A 442 49.87 36.09 -14.97
C SER A 442 49.59 36.87 -13.69
N ASP A 443 50.57 36.94 -12.80
CA ASP A 443 50.52 37.84 -11.64
C ASP A 443 50.80 39.31 -12.03
N GLY A 444 50.63 40.23 -11.08
CA GLY A 444 50.94 41.65 -11.26
C GLY A 444 52.42 41.97 -11.51
N ALA A 445 53.35 41.02 -11.30
CA ALA A 445 54.76 41.13 -11.64
C ALA A 445 55.10 40.55 -13.04
N GLY A 446 54.12 39.97 -13.74
CA GLY A 446 54.29 39.33 -15.05
C GLY A 446 54.78 37.89 -15.00
N ASN A 447 54.72 37.21 -13.86
CA ASN A 447 55.06 35.79 -13.76
C ASN A 447 53.87 34.94 -14.25
N LEU A 448 54.11 34.08 -15.24
CA LEU A 448 53.09 33.17 -15.77
C LEU A 448 52.92 31.90 -14.91
N SER A 449 51.69 31.39 -14.84
CA SER A 449 51.37 30.06 -14.33
C SER A 449 51.81 28.96 -15.30
N THR A 450 51.70 27.70 -14.89
CA THR A 450 51.64 26.60 -15.86
C THR A 450 50.34 26.67 -16.67
N LEU A 451 50.38 26.24 -17.92
CA LEU A 451 49.19 26.04 -18.75
C LEU A 451 48.43 24.82 -18.22
N GLN A 452 47.15 24.99 -17.92
CA GLN A 452 46.24 23.93 -17.47
C GLN A 452 45.26 23.53 -18.59
N THR A 453 44.71 22.32 -18.49
CA THR A 453 43.65 21.84 -19.38
C THR A 453 42.68 20.96 -18.59
N ALA A 454 41.41 21.35 -18.58
CA ALA A 454 40.31 20.60 -17.99
C ALA A 454 39.35 20.14 -19.10
N ASN A 455 39.07 18.84 -19.14
CA ASN A 455 38.19 18.24 -20.14
C ASN A 455 36.79 18.03 -19.56
N TYR A 456 35.76 18.43 -20.29
CA TYR A 456 34.36 18.32 -19.90
C TYR A 456 33.55 17.61 -20.98
N TYR A 457 32.49 16.94 -20.55
CA TYR A 457 31.41 16.44 -21.42
C TYR A 457 30.08 16.58 -20.68
N ILE A 458 29.17 17.40 -21.20
CA ILE A 458 27.90 17.69 -20.53
C ILE A 458 26.79 17.00 -21.33
N ASN A 459 26.13 16.01 -20.74
CA ASN A 459 24.96 15.36 -21.34
C ASN A 459 23.72 15.75 -20.53
N THR A 460 22.75 16.41 -21.17
CA THR A 460 21.47 16.77 -20.52
C THR A 460 20.30 15.92 -21.01
N SER A 461 20.52 14.99 -21.94
CA SER A 461 19.53 13.97 -22.27
C SER A 461 19.39 12.98 -21.11
N VAL A 462 18.18 12.46 -20.87
CA VAL A 462 17.92 11.39 -19.92
C VAL A 462 17.19 10.25 -20.61
N ALA A 463 17.45 9.01 -20.20
CA ALA A 463 16.87 7.82 -20.80
C ALA A 463 15.35 7.70 -20.55
N ASN A 464 14.61 7.27 -21.56
CA ASN A 464 13.28 6.70 -21.36
C ASN A 464 13.45 5.22 -20.97
N VAL A 465 12.82 4.81 -19.86
CA VAL A 465 12.98 3.48 -19.29
C VAL A 465 11.63 2.79 -19.18
N THR A 466 11.49 1.60 -19.75
CA THR A 466 10.21 0.87 -19.84
C THR A 466 10.29 -0.52 -19.23
N THR A 467 9.25 -0.93 -18.50
CA THR A 467 9.13 -2.28 -17.92
C THR A 467 8.28 -3.18 -18.82
N ASN A 468 8.82 -4.32 -19.23
CA ASN A 468 8.18 -5.27 -20.16
C ASN A 468 7.38 -6.36 -19.43
N SER A 469 7.92 -6.89 -18.31
CA SER A 469 7.30 -8.00 -17.58
C SER A 469 7.81 -8.12 -16.15
N PHE A 470 7.05 -8.81 -15.29
CA PHE A 470 7.34 -9.02 -13.87
C PHE A 470 7.21 -10.51 -13.49
N SER A 471 8.04 -10.97 -12.57
CA SER A 471 7.97 -12.33 -11.99
C SER A 471 8.20 -12.29 -10.47
N PRO A 472 7.20 -12.60 -9.62
CA PRO A 472 5.82 -12.89 -9.98
C PRO A 472 5.11 -11.71 -10.66
N ALA A 473 4.12 -12.01 -11.51
CA ALA A 473 3.35 -11.00 -12.22
C ALA A 473 2.35 -10.24 -11.32
N SER A 474 2.12 -10.72 -10.09
CA SER A 474 1.27 -10.06 -9.08
C SER A 474 1.90 -8.83 -8.44
N LEU A 475 3.21 -8.59 -8.64
CA LEU A 475 4.00 -7.60 -7.89
C LEU A 475 3.90 -7.78 -6.36
N SER A 476 3.60 -8.99 -5.90
CA SER A 476 3.39 -9.33 -4.49
C SER A 476 4.18 -10.58 -4.13
N VAL A 477 4.96 -10.52 -3.05
CA VAL A 477 5.88 -11.58 -2.60
C VAL A 477 5.74 -11.89 -1.12
N ASN A 478 5.92 -13.17 -0.77
CA ASN A 478 5.93 -13.65 0.61
C ASN A 478 7.26 -13.33 1.33
N SER A 479 7.52 -13.97 2.47
CA SER A 479 8.76 -13.81 3.26
C SER A 479 10.02 -14.48 2.66
N SER A 480 9.94 -15.16 1.52
CA SER A 480 11.08 -15.86 0.89
C SER A 480 11.24 -15.64 -0.62
N ALA A 481 10.20 -15.23 -1.34
CA ALA A 481 10.21 -15.01 -2.79
C ALA A 481 10.87 -13.68 -3.16
N ASN A 482 11.75 -13.70 -4.17
CA ASN A 482 12.31 -12.49 -4.78
C ASN A 482 11.35 -11.93 -5.84
N GLN A 483 11.50 -10.66 -6.19
CA GLN A 483 10.78 -10.04 -7.31
C GLN A 483 11.76 -9.76 -8.46
N SER A 484 11.43 -10.19 -9.67
CA SER A 484 12.15 -9.84 -10.90
C SER A 484 11.32 -8.92 -11.79
N VAL A 485 12.01 -8.09 -12.57
CA VAL A 485 11.47 -7.19 -13.60
C VAL A 485 12.35 -7.29 -14.85
N THR A 486 11.73 -7.36 -16.03
CA THR A 486 12.44 -7.18 -17.31
C THR A 486 12.13 -5.80 -17.86
N TRP A 487 13.15 -5.06 -18.28
CA TRP A 487 13.05 -3.65 -18.68
C TRP A 487 14.04 -3.28 -19.79
N VAL A 488 13.84 -2.13 -20.43
CA VAL A 488 14.66 -1.59 -21.52
C VAL A 488 14.97 -0.10 -21.27
N SER A 489 16.12 0.36 -21.75
CA SER A 489 16.51 1.77 -21.86
C SER A 489 16.55 2.18 -23.34
N ASP A 490 16.14 3.41 -23.68
CA ASP A 490 16.31 3.96 -25.05
C ASP A 490 17.71 4.50 -25.34
N GLN A 491 18.53 4.68 -24.29
CA GLN A 491 19.89 5.23 -24.34
C GLN A 491 20.88 4.33 -23.60
N ASP A 492 22.14 4.36 -24.03
CA ASP A 492 23.27 3.76 -23.31
C ASP A 492 23.51 4.50 -21.98
N GLY A 493 23.87 3.80 -20.91
CA GLY A 493 24.13 4.45 -19.62
C GLY A 493 24.56 3.51 -18.49
N ILE A 494 24.90 4.10 -17.35
CA ILE A 494 25.16 3.37 -16.10
C ILE A 494 23.83 3.30 -15.33
N TYR A 495 23.38 2.11 -14.97
CA TYR A 495 22.12 1.92 -14.27
C TYR A 495 22.30 1.38 -12.83
N SER A 496 21.30 1.68 -11.99
CA SER A 496 21.11 1.06 -10.68
C SER A 496 19.63 0.84 -10.39
N ILE A 497 19.31 -0.21 -9.65
CA ILE A 497 17.97 -0.47 -9.12
C ILE A 497 17.96 0.01 -7.66
N LYS A 498 16.99 0.86 -7.31
CA LYS A 498 16.90 1.53 -6.02
C LYS A 498 15.52 1.34 -5.38
N LYS A 499 15.44 1.40 -4.05
CA LYS A 499 14.20 1.45 -3.27
C LYS A 499 14.09 2.80 -2.57
N GLY A 500 12.94 3.45 -2.64
CA GLY A 500 12.69 4.73 -1.96
C GLY A 500 11.88 5.72 -2.79
N LEU A 501 12.08 7.01 -2.53
CA LEU A 501 11.28 8.09 -3.11
C LEU A 501 11.63 8.40 -4.58
N ASN A 502 12.92 8.37 -4.95
CA ASN A 502 13.40 8.66 -6.30
C ASN A 502 14.83 8.10 -6.52
N CYS A 503 15.37 8.26 -7.72
CA CYS A 503 16.70 7.77 -8.08
C CYS A 503 17.87 8.45 -7.34
N THR A 504 17.70 9.67 -6.84
CA THR A 504 18.76 10.38 -6.10
C THR A 504 18.85 9.87 -4.66
N SER A 505 17.73 9.93 -3.93
CA SER A 505 17.61 9.55 -2.51
C SER A 505 17.45 8.06 -2.24
N GLY A 506 17.06 7.26 -3.25
CA GLY A 506 16.78 5.84 -3.10
C GLY A 506 18.02 5.01 -2.75
N THR A 507 17.83 4.04 -1.86
CA THR A 507 18.87 3.08 -1.45
C THR A 507 19.00 1.97 -2.50
N SER A 508 20.22 1.67 -2.94
CA SER A 508 20.48 0.58 -3.91
C SER A 508 20.04 -0.77 -3.36
N VAL A 509 19.41 -1.61 -4.19
CA VAL A 509 19.00 -2.98 -3.82
C VAL A 509 19.97 -4.03 -4.34
N GLY A 510 20.04 -5.17 -3.67
CA GLY A 510 20.87 -6.31 -4.08
C GLY A 510 20.11 -7.35 -4.91
N GLY A 511 20.83 -8.03 -5.81
CA GLY A 511 20.36 -9.17 -6.59
C GLY A 511 21.03 -9.25 -7.96
N THR A 512 20.48 -10.06 -8.87
CA THR A 512 21.02 -10.19 -10.24
C THR A 512 20.71 -8.93 -11.05
N ASN A 513 21.71 -8.37 -11.73
CA ASN A 513 21.57 -7.16 -12.55
C ASN A 513 20.92 -6.00 -11.78
N SER A 514 21.35 -5.76 -10.52
CA SER A 514 20.85 -4.66 -9.70
C SER A 514 21.63 -3.35 -9.87
N ALA A 515 22.79 -3.39 -10.54
CA ALA A 515 23.50 -2.24 -11.09
C ALA A 515 24.45 -2.71 -12.22
N GLY A 516 24.84 -1.80 -13.12
CA GLY A 516 25.77 -2.10 -14.22
C GLY A 516 25.72 -1.07 -15.33
N THR A 517 26.11 -1.46 -16.55
CA THR A 517 25.86 -0.69 -17.78
C THR A 517 24.72 -1.30 -18.59
N VAL A 518 23.94 -0.45 -19.26
CA VAL A 518 22.88 -0.84 -20.20
C VAL A 518 23.20 -0.24 -21.57
N THR A 519 22.79 -0.97 -22.63
CA THR A 519 22.87 -0.53 -24.03
C THR A 519 21.46 -0.31 -24.56
N ALA A 520 21.26 0.74 -25.34
CA ALA A 520 19.98 1.12 -25.93
C ALA A 520 19.26 -0.05 -26.61
N GLY A 521 17.96 -0.20 -26.34
CA GLY A 521 17.08 -1.22 -26.91
C GLY A 521 17.26 -2.64 -26.36
N ASN A 522 18.35 -2.95 -25.65
CA ASN A 522 18.56 -4.28 -25.07
C ASN A 522 17.74 -4.47 -23.79
N SER A 523 17.10 -5.64 -23.66
CA SER A 523 16.34 -6.01 -22.46
C SER A 523 17.23 -6.51 -21.35
N VAL A 524 17.08 -5.94 -20.15
CA VAL A 524 17.74 -6.37 -18.91
C VAL A 524 16.69 -6.99 -17.99
N THR A 525 16.96 -8.17 -17.44
CA THR A 525 16.15 -8.75 -16.35
C THR A 525 16.87 -8.56 -15.03
N SER A 526 16.32 -7.72 -14.16
CA SER A 526 16.82 -7.44 -12.81
C SER A 526 16.02 -8.21 -11.77
N THR A 527 16.68 -8.73 -10.73
CA THR A 527 16.03 -9.37 -9.59
C THR A 527 16.36 -8.60 -8.32
N ILE A 528 15.33 -8.27 -7.55
CA ILE A 528 15.40 -7.63 -6.24
C ILE A 528 15.27 -8.72 -5.17
N LEU A 529 16.30 -8.86 -4.33
CA LEU A 529 16.30 -9.83 -3.23
C LEU A 529 15.29 -9.43 -2.14
N ASN A 530 14.56 -10.43 -1.61
CA ASN A 530 13.52 -10.25 -0.59
C ASN A 530 14.03 -9.55 0.69
N SER A 531 15.33 -9.70 1.00
CA SER A 531 16.00 -9.04 2.13
C SER A 531 16.04 -7.50 2.04
N TYR A 532 15.89 -6.92 0.86
CA TYR A 532 15.80 -5.47 0.67
C TYR A 532 14.34 -4.96 0.72
N LEU A 533 13.37 -5.87 0.69
CA LEU A 533 11.94 -5.55 0.79
C LEU A 533 11.50 -5.58 2.26
N SER A 534 10.79 -4.52 2.65
CA SER A 534 10.14 -4.38 3.95
C SER A 534 8.68 -4.82 3.80
N ASP A 535 8.05 -5.34 4.84
CA ASP A 535 6.64 -5.70 4.77
C ASP A 535 5.77 -4.46 4.47
N GLY A 536 4.72 -4.64 3.67
CA GLY A 536 3.98 -3.55 3.02
C GLY A 536 4.51 -3.22 1.62
N ALA A 537 4.18 -2.02 1.13
CA ALA A 537 4.53 -1.57 -0.22
C ALA A 537 5.95 -1.02 -0.30
N ASN A 538 6.70 -1.42 -1.34
CA ASN A 538 8.07 -0.98 -1.62
C ASN A 538 8.13 -0.35 -3.01
N THR A 539 8.31 0.96 -3.12
CA THR A 539 8.56 1.60 -4.42
C THR A 539 9.98 1.30 -4.88
N ILE A 540 10.09 0.60 -6.01
CA ILE A 540 11.33 0.25 -6.70
C ILE A 540 11.49 1.15 -7.92
N TRP A 541 12.66 1.75 -8.06
CA TRP A 541 13.07 2.61 -9.15
C TRP A 541 14.13 1.91 -10.00
N ILE A 542 13.99 2.02 -11.31
CA ILE A 542 15.01 1.67 -12.30
C ILE A 542 15.64 2.98 -12.76
N CYS A 543 16.93 3.17 -12.50
CA CYS A 543 17.60 4.47 -12.61
C CYS A 543 18.79 4.38 -13.56
N VAL A 544 18.68 4.95 -14.76
CA VAL A 544 19.75 5.04 -15.77
C VAL A 544 20.34 6.46 -15.72
N ALA A 545 21.58 6.58 -15.27
CA ALA A 545 22.32 7.84 -15.20
C ALA A 545 22.83 8.26 -16.59
N ASN A 546 22.65 9.53 -16.93
CA ASN A 546 23.14 10.12 -18.18
C ASN A 546 24.64 10.53 -18.15
N ALA A 547 25.22 10.60 -16.95
CA ALA A 547 26.58 11.03 -16.67
C ALA A 547 27.13 10.36 -15.39
N VAL A 548 28.35 10.75 -14.98
CA VAL A 548 29.03 10.17 -13.81
C VAL A 548 29.08 11.15 -12.62
N ILE A 549 29.21 12.45 -12.88
CA ILE A 549 29.19 13.52 -11.88
C ILE A 549 27.88 14.30 -12.05
N GLU A 550 27.22 14.69 -10.96
CA GLU A 550 25.85 15.25 -10.96
C GLU A 550 24.90 14.52 -11.95
N PRO A 551 24.72 13.19 -11.81
CA PRO A 551 23.94 12.40 -12.75
C PRO A 551 22.45 12.77 -12.69
N GLN A 552 21.88 13.11 -13.85
CA GLN A 552 20.42 13.09 -14.02
C GLN A 552 19.98 11.68 -14.44
N TYR A 553 18.78 11.28 -14.01
CA TYR A 553 18.31 9.91 -14.15
C TYR A 553 17.12 9.80 -15.10
N GLY A 554 17.35 9.12 -16.22
CA GLY A 554 16.27 8.45 -16.94
C GLY A 554 15.72 7.34 -16.06
N SER A 555 14.41 7.31 -15.83
CA SER A 555 13.87 6.38 -14.83
C SER A 555 12.40 6.01 -14.99
N THR A 556 12.06 4.87 -14.39
CA THR A 556 10.69 4.40 -14.19
C THR A 556 10.57 3.71 -12.84
N SER A 557 9.35 3.55 -12.33
CA SER A 557 9.11 2.96 -11.01
C SER A 557 7.89 2.05 -10.98
N PHE A 558 7.92 1.08 -10.06
CA PHE A 558 6.83 0.16 -9.78
C PHE A 558 6.80 -0.15 -8.29
N SER A 559 5.65 -0.55 -7.75
CA SER A 559 5.52 -0.92 -6.34
C SER A 559 5.52 -2.44 -6.19
N VAL A 560 6.27 -2.95 -5.22
CA VAL A 560 6.31 -4.37 -4.85
C VAL A 560 5.77 -4.51 -3.43
N THR A 561 4.67 -5.24 -3.27
CA THR A 561 4.12 -5.54 -1.94
C THR A 561 4.81 -6.77 -1.37
N LYS A 562 5.32 -6.68 -0.15
CA LYS A 562 5.77 -7.83 0.61
C LYS A 562 4.80 -8.10 1.74
N ASP A 563 4.33 -9.33 1.84
CA ASP A 563 3.39 -9.78 2.86
C ASP A 563 3.95 -11.02 3.54
N SER A 564 4.37 -10.89 4.80
CA SER A 564 4.88 -12.00 5.60
C SER A 564 3.79 -12.72 6.40
N VAL A 565 2.56 -12.19 6.40
CA VAL A 565 1.47 -12.65 7.27
C VAL A 565 0.78 -13.84 6.64
N LEU A 566 0.77 -14.99 7.30
CA LEU A 566 0.08 -16.16 6.77
C LEU A 566 -1.45 -15.95 6.76
N PRO A 567 -2.17 -16.35 5.69
CA PRO A 567 -3.63 -16.37 5.71
C PRO A 567 -4.16 -17.29 6.81
N THR A 568 -5.35 -16.96 7.31
CA THR A 568 -6.10 -17.76 8.29
C THR A 568 -7.54 -17.93 7.85
N VAL A 569 -8.23 -18.94 8.39
CA VAL A 569 -9.67 -19.16 8.13
C VAL A 569 -10.48 -18.44 9.19
N SER A 570 -11.34 -17.50 8.77
CA SER A 570 -12.20 -16.70 9.65
C SER A 570 -13.53 -17.38 9.94
N SER A 571 -14.13 -18.05 8.95
CA SER A 571 -15.34 -18.86 9.12
C SER A 571 -15.40 -20.05 8.17
N VAL A 572 -16.24 -21.04 8.51
CA VAL A 572 -16.58 -22.18 7.65
C VAL A 572 -18.07 -22.50 7.77
N THR A 573 -18.65 -23.00 6.68
CA THR A 573 -19.98 -23.64 6.65
C THR A 573 -19.83 -25.01 5.98
N PRO A 574 -20.18 -26.15 6.62
CA PRO A 574 -20.68 -26.30 7.99
C PRO A 574 -19.71 -25.77 9.05
N ALA A 575 -20.26 -25.23 10.15
CA ALA A 575 -19.46 -24.70 11.25
C ALA A 575 -18.80 -25.82 12.06
N ASN A 576 -17.62 -25.55 12.64
CA ASN A 576 -16.93 -26.56 13.44
C ASN A 576 -17.74 -26.96 14.67
N LEU A 577 -17.86 -28.27 14.90
CA LEU A 577 -18.67 -28.91 15.94
C LEU A 577 -20.18 -28.59 15.87
N SER A 578 -20.69 -28.07 14.75
CA SER A 578 -22.14 -27.91 14.57
C SER A 578 -22.84 -29.26 14.52
N THR A 579 -24.00 -29.35 15.18
CA THR A 579 -24.89 -30.51 15.19
C THR A 579 -26.17 -30.23 14.41
N ASN A 580 -26.86 -31.29 13.96
CA ASN A 580 -28.08 -31.21 13.17
C ASN A 580 -27.96 -30.32 11.91
N TYR A 581 -26.77 -30.25 11.30
CA TYR A 581 -26.59 -29.54 10.03
C TYR A 581 -27.47 -30.18 8.93
N SER A 582 -28.11 -29.35 8.09
CA SER A 582 -28.99 -29.86 7.03
C SER A 582 -28.19 -30.67 6.01
N PRO A 583 -28.52 -31.94 5.75
CA PRO A 583 -27.83 -32.71 4.71
C PRO A 583 -28.13 -32.21 3.28
N SER A 584 -29.07 -31.26 3.10
CA SER A 584 -29.65 -30.84 1.82
C SER A 584 -28.69 -30.41 0.70
N THR A 585 -27.42 -30.10 0.99
CA THR A 585 -26.40 -29.81 -0.02
C THR A 585 -25.02 -30.19 0.51
N ALA A 586 -24.28 -31.05 -0.19
CA ALA A 586 -22.91 -31.44 0.20
C ALA A 586 -21.88 -30.37 -0.21
N ARG A 587 -22.00 -29.19 0.41
CA ARG A 587 -21.15 -28.02 0.17
C ARG A 587 -20.32 -27.69 1.41
N ILE A 588 -19.05 -27.38 1.19
CA ILE A 588 -18.18 -26.74 2.17
C ILE A 588 -17.85 -25.34 1.65
N SER A 589 -18.06 -24.31 2.47
CA SER A 589 -17.68 -22.93 2.19
C SER A 589 -16.66 -22.47 3.23
N ILE A 590 -15.58 -21.83 2.79
CA ILE A 590 -14.45 -21.39 3.61
C ILE A 590 -14.20 -19.91 3.35
N GLN A 591 -14.26 -19.11 4.41
CA GLN A 591 -13.95 -17.69 4.38
C GLN A 591 -12.54 -17.46 4.96
N PHE A 592 -11.67 -16.84 4.18
CA PHE A 592 -10.31 -16.49 4.58
C PHE A 592 -10.24 -15.05 5.13
N SER A 593 -9.29 -14.82 6.02
CA SER A 593 -9.06 -13.53 6.68
C SER A 593 -8.46 -12.44 5.77
N LYS A 594 -8.01 -12.81 4.57
CA LYS A 594 -7.43 -11.94 3.54
C LYS A 594 -7.73 -12.49 2.14
N SER A 595 -7.41 -11.71 1.11
CA SER A 595 -7.54 -12.11 -0.29
C SER A 595 -6.54 -13.21 -0.67
N MET A 596 -7.06 -14.27 -1.29
CA MET A 596 -6.34 -15.48 -1.68
C MET A 596 -6.02 -15.48 -3.18
N ASN A 597 -5.08 -16.32 -3.60
CA ASN A 597 -4.78 -16.52 -5.02
C ASN A 597 -5.81 -17.46 -5.66
N THR A 598 -6.88 -16.88 -6.21
CA THR A 598 -7.99 -17.60 -6.86
C THR A 598 -7.61 -18.38 -8.12
N SER A 599 -6.38 -18.18 -8.62
CA SER A 599 -5.80 -18.86 -9.79
C SER A 599 -4.80 -19.96 -9.42
N TYR A 600 -4.61 -20.24 -8.12
CA TYR A 600 -3.73 -21.31 -7.68
C TYR A 600 -4.29 -22.69 -8.07
N SER A 601 -3.54 -23.45 -8.87
CA SER A 601 -4.05 -24.54 -9.70
C SER A 601 -4.83 -25.63 -8.95
N ALA A 602 -4.42 -25.96 -7.73
CA ALA A 602 -5.06 -26.98 -6.88
C ALA A 602 -6.53 -26.67 -6.54
N THR A 603 -6.90 -25.38 -6.45
CA THR A 603 -8.23 -24.93 -6.03
C THR A 603 -8.77 -23.76 -6.88
N ALA A 604 -8.26 -23.57 -8.10
CA ALA A 604 -8.75 -22.51 -8.98
C ALA A 604 -10.22 -22.73 -9.36
N THR A 605 -10.95 -21.66 -9.70
CA THR A 605 -12.38 -21.78 -10.06
C THR A 605 -12.55 -22.66 -11.29
N GLY A 606 -13.30 -23.76 -11.13
CA GLY A 606 -13.50 -24.78 -12.16
C GLY A 606 -12.56 -25.99 -12.04
N SER A 607 -11.50 -25.92 -11.23
CA SER A 607 -10.69 -27.11 -10.90
C SER A 607 -11.56 -28.16 -10.20
N THR A 608 -11.33 -29.42 -10.56
CA THR A 608 -11.95 -30.57 -9.91
C THR A 608 -10.90 -31.48 -9.31
N TYR A 609 -11.16 -31.98 -8.10
CA TYR A 609 -10.32 -32.95 -7.40
C TYR A 609 -11.12 -34.23 -7.16
N SER A 610 -10.45 -35.39 -7.14
CA SER A 610 -11.04 -36.67 -6.76
C SER A 610 -10.27 -37.22 -5.57
N ASN A 611 -10.97 -37.58 -4.49
CA ASN A 611 -10.40 -38.27 -3.34
C ASN A 611 -10.80 -39.75 -3.42
N PRO A 612 -9.94 -40.63 -3.98
CA PRO A 612 -10.09 -42.07 -3.80
C PRO A 612 -9.61 -42.47 -2.41
N CYS A 613 -10.37 -43.31 -1.73
CA CYS A 613 -9.95 -43.89 -0.45
C CYS A 613 -8.96 -45.04 -0.61
N TYR A 614 -8.91 -45.65 -1.80
CA TYR A 614 -7.87 -46.60 -2.17
C TYR A 614 -7.45 -46.47 -3.65
N PRO A 615 -6.13 -46.45 -3.95
CA PRO A 615 -5.04 -46.14 -3.02
C PRO A 615 -5.16 -44.69 -2.55
N ALA A 616 -5.15 -44.47 -1.24
CA ALA A 616 -5.30 -43.14 -0.66
C ALA A 616 -4.17 -42.19 -1.15
N PRO A 617 -4.48 -40.95 -1.58
CA PRO A 617 -3.46 -39.97 -1.94
C PRO A 617 -2.47 -39.73 -0.81
N THR A 618 -1.17 -39.73 -1.12
CA THR A 618 -0.09 -39.50 -0.14
C THR A 618 -0.07 -38.07 0.43
N SER A 619 -0.67 -37.12 -0.29
CA SER A 619 -0.90 -35.72 0.10
C SER A 619 -2.19 -35.21 -0.55
N PRO A 620 -3.38 -35.48 0.02
CA PRO A 620 -4.64 -35.09 -0.60
C PRO A 620 -4.86 -33.58 -0.55
N THR A 621 -5.46 -33.02 -1.61
CA THR A 621 -5.89 -31.61 -1.64
C THR A 621 -7.00 -31.36 -0.62
N LEU A 622 -7.96 -32.28 -0.57
CA LEU A 622 -9.08 -32.31 0.34
C LEU A 622 -9.38 -33.76 0.70
N SER A 623 -9.59 -34.08 1.98
CA SER A 623 -10.08 -35.40 2.42
C SER A 623 -11.36 -35.26 3.25
N LEU A 624 -12.16 -36.33 3.29
CA LEU A 624 -13.43 -36.42 4.01
C LEU A 624 -13.57 -37.82 4.62
N TYR A 625 -14.01 -37.90 5.87
CA TYR A 625 -14.24 -39.13 6.61
C TYR A 625 -15.57 -39.08 7.36
N VAL A 626 -16.21 -40.23 7.54
CA VAL A 626 -17.40 -40.43 8.39
C VAL A 626 -17.01 -41.24 9.63
N TYR A 627 -17.68 -40.98 10.77
CA TYR A 627 -17.44 -41.71 12.00
C TYR A 627 -18.36 -42.93 12.13
N ASP A 628 -17.80 -44.14 12.16
CA ASP A 628 -18.59 -45.39 12.23
C ASP A 628 -19.07 -45.74 13.67
N GLY A 629 -18.77 -44.90 14.65
CA GLY A 629 -19.04 -45.14 16.08
C GLY A 629 -17.84 -45.69 16.86
N ALA A 630 -16.78 -46.12 16.17
CA ALA A 630 -15.49 -46.49 16.73
C ALA A 630 -14.34 -45.71 16.05
N ASN A 631 -14.28 -45.78 14.72
CA ASN A 631 -13.22 -45.30 13.83
C ASN A 631 -13.68 -44.16 12.91
N TRP A 632 -12.75 -43.62 12.13
CA TRP A 632 -13.00 -42.67 11.04
C TRP A 632 -12.70 -43.33 9.70
N ASP A 633 -13.73 -43.50 8.88
CA ASP A 633 -13.65 -44.21 7.61
C ASP A 633 -13.72 -43.23 6.44
N CYS A 634 -12.86 -43.45 5.45
CA CYS A 634 -12.68 -42.54 4.32
C CYS A 634 -13.89 -42.57 3.38
N LEU A 635 -14.21 -41.40 2.82
CA LEU A 635 -15.29 -41.22 1.86
C LEU A 635 -14.77 -40.89 0.46
N ASP A 636 -15.25 -41.63 -0.54
CA ASP A 636 -14.95 -41.40 -1.95
C ASP A 636 -15.80 -40.23 -2.47
N PHE A 637 -15.17 -39.20 -3.02
CA PHE A 637 -15.89 -38.05 -3.61
C PHE A 637 -15.08 -37.38 -4.72
N LYS A 638 -15.80 -36.62 -5.55
CA LYS A 638 -15.22 -35.52 -6.32
C LYS A 638 -15.59 -34.19 -5.68
N ALA A 639 -14.68 -33.24 -5.73
CA ALA A 639 -14.90 -31.86 -5.32
C ALA A 639 -14.71 -30.93 -6.52
N LYS A 640 -15.57 -29.91 -6.65
CA LYS A 640 -15.42 -28.79 -7.59
C LYS A 640 -15.17 -27.51 -6.80
N PHE A 641 -14.07 -26.84 -7.11
CA PHE A 641 -13.71 -25.57 -6.46
C PHE A 641 -14.29 -24.37 -7.23
N THR A 642 -14.82 -23.41 -6.48
CA THR A 642 -15.35 -22.15 -7.01
C THR A 642 -15.04 -21.03 -6.03
N TRP A 643 -14.12 -20.12 -6.38
CA TRP A 643 -14.00 -18.84 -5.68
C TRP A 643 -15.18 -17.96 -6.05
N THR A 644 -15.92 -17.51 -5.04
CA THR A 644 -17.07 -16.59 -5.22
C THR A 644 -16.65 -15.13 -5.16
N ASP A 645 -15.56 -14.86 -4.43
CA ASP A 645 -14.75 -13.64 -4.43
C ASP A 645 -13.30 -14.01 -4.02
N SER A 646 -12.43 -13.04 -3.76
CA SER A 646 -11.04 -13.30 -3.36
C SER A 646 -10.86 -13.98 -2.00
N ASN A 647 -11.87 -13.98 -1.13
CA ASN A 647 -11.79 -14.45 0.25
C ASN A 647 -12.68 -15.67 0.51
N ASN A 648 -13.66 -15.96 -0.35
CA ASN A 648 -14.64 -17.03 -0.16
C ASN A 648 -14.49 -18.16 -1.18
N LEU A 649 -13.98 -19.31 -0.72
CA LEU A 649 -13.89 -20.55 -1.48
C LEU A 649 -15.12 -21.43 -1.20
N GLN A 650 -15.86 -21.76 -2.25
CA GLN A 650 -16.90 -22.80 -2.25
C GLN A 650 -16.33 -24.10 -2.82
N ILE A 651 -16.66 -25.20 -2.16
CA ILE A 651 -16.33 -26.57 -2.52
C ILE A 651 -17.65 -27.34 -2.63
N ASP A 652 -18.07 -27.66 -3.84
CA ASP A 652 -19.23 -28.52 -4.09
C ASP A 652 -18.76 -29.97 -4.27
N LEU A 653 -19.28 -30.90 -3.48
CA LEU A 653 -18.99 -32.32 -3.63
C LEU A 653 -19.92 -32.97 -4.68
N SER A 654 -19.51 -34.10 -5.26
CA SER A 654 -20.32 -34.88 -6.21
C SER A 654 -21.60 -35.47 -5.60
N TRP A 655 -21.71 -35.47 -4.29
CA TRP A 655 -22.94 -35.87 -3.60
C TRP A 655 -23.94 -34.73 -3.63
N ILE A 656 -25.20 -35.00 -3.99
CA ILE A 656 -26.25 -33.97 -3.89
C ILE A 656 -26.42 -33.53 -2.42
N GLN A 657 -26.28 -34.47 -1.49
CA GLN A 657 -26.54 -34.32 -0.07
C GLN A 657 -25.43 -34.97 0.76
N PHE A 658 -25.16 -34.44 1.95
CA PHE A 658 -24.36 -35.16 2.93
C PHE A 658 -25.17 -36.36 3.47
N PRO A 659 -24.55 -37.49 3.84
CA PRO A 659 -25.23 -38.58 4.55
C PRO A 659 -25.96 -38.08 5.80
N GLU A 660 -27.10 -38.70 6.15
CA GLU A 660 -27.97 -38.23 7.24
C GLU A 660 -27.51 -38.76 8.59
N ASN A 661 -27.83 -38.05 9.68
CA ASN A 661 -27.46 -38.41 11.07
C ASN A 661 -25.96 -38.72 11.24
N SER A 662 -25.10 -38.16 10.39
CA SER A 662 -23.72 -38.56 10.17
C SER A 662 -22.75 -37.54 10.73
N LYS A 663 -21.80 -38.02 11.53
CA LYS A 663 -20.67 -37.23 12.01
C LYS A 663 -19.53 -37.32 10.98
N LEU A 664 -19.17 -36.17 10.41
CA LEU A 664 -18.23 -36.02 9.31
C LEU A 664 -17.03 -35.16 9.73
N THR A 665 -15.84 -35.46 9.22
CA THR A 665 -14.68 -34.57 9.34
C THR A 665 -14.00 -34.42 7.98
N TRP A 666 -13.64 -33.18 7.62
CA TRP A 666 -12.94 -32.87 6.38
C TRP A 666 -11.65 -32.11 6.67
N THR A 667 -10.66 -32.27 5.80
CA THR A 667 -9.35 -31.59 5.91
C THR A 667 -8.95 -31.03 4.55
N LEU A 668 -8.91 -29.70 4.41
CA LEU A 668 -8.27 -29.05 3.26
C LEU A 668 -6.77 -28.87 3.56
N SER A 669 -5.91 -29.38 2.69
CA SER A 669 -4.45 -29.29 2.85
C SER A 669 -3.95 -27.86 2.73
N LYS A 670 -3.03 -27.48 3.61
CA LYS A 670 -2.46 -26.13 3.72
C LYS A 670 -1.62 -25.69 2.52
N SER A 671 -1.14 -26.65 1.73
CA SER A 671 -0.43 -26.39 0.46
C SER A 671 -1.37 -26.30 -0.73
N SER A 672 -2.68 -26.50 -0.54
CA SER A 672 -3.68 -26.41 -1.62
C SER A 672 -4.20 -25.00 -1.87
N VAL A 673 -3.95 -24.07 -0.94
CA VAL A 673 -4.33 -22.66 -1.05
C VAL A 673 -3.19 -21.77 -0.54
N GLN A 674 -3.01 -20.62 -1.19
CA GLN A 674 -2.07 -19.58 -0.78
C GLN A 674 -2.64 -18.19 -1.08
N ASP A 675 -2.11 -17.16 -0.44
CA ASP A 675 -2.46 -15.78 -0.77
C ASP A 675 -1.81 -15.26 -2.07
N ILE A 676 -2.16 -14.04 -2.47
CA ILE A 676 -1.66 -13.38 -3.71
C ILE A 676 -0.13 -13.21 -3.70
N SER A 677 0.47 -13.16 -2.51
CA SER A 677 1.92 -13.07 -2.28
C SER A 677 2.61 -14.44 -2.24
N GLY A 678 1.84 -15.53 -2.15
CA GLY A 678 2.35 -16.89 -2.05
C GLY A 678 2.58 -17.38 -0.62
N ASN A 679 1.90 -16.84 0.39
CA ASN A 679 1.87 -17.43 1.73
C ASN A 679 0.86 -18.58 1.78
N PRO A 680 1.26 -19.82 2.11
CA PRO A 680 0.33 -20.92 2.38
C PRO A 680 -0.34 -20.73 3.76
N LEU A 681 -1.33 -21.56 4.07
CA LEU A 681 -1.84 -21.66 5.44
C LEU A 681 -0.78 -22.27 6.38
N ALA A 682 -0.79 -21.89 7.66
CA ALA A 682 0.14 -22.43 8.65
C ALA A 682 -0.05 -23.94 8.91
N VAL A 683 -1.31 -24.37 8.96
CA VAL A 683 -1.78 -25.73 9.26
C VAL A 683 -2.99 -26.08 8.38
N ASP A 684 -3.26 -27.38 8.23
CA ASP A 684 -4.38 -27.87 7.43
C ASP A 684 -5.73 -27.48 8.04
N VAL A 685 -6.72 -27.17 7.20
CA VAL A 685 -8.05 -26.77 7.65
C VAL A 685 -8.88 -28.03 7.94
N GLN A 686 -8.65 -28.65 9.09
CA GLN A 686 -9.51 -29.73 9.57
C GLN A 686 -10.73 -29.19 10.32
N LYS A 687 -11.93 -29.69 10.01
CA LYS A 687 -13.20 -29.31 10.65
C LYS A 687 -14.14 -30.52 10.74
N THR A 688 -14.85 -30.64 11.87
CA THR A 688 -15.76 -31.75 12.16
C THR A 688 -17.18 -31.22 12.39
N PHE A 689 -18.22 -31.89 11.89
CA PHE A 689 -19.63 -31.52 12.12
C PHE A 689 -20.52 -32.77 12.11
N SER A 690 -21.79 -32.63 12.52
CA SER A 690 -22.80 -33.70 12.42
C SER A 690 -24.05 -33.23 11.69
N THR A 691 -24.51 -34.01 10.72
CA THR A 691 -25.79 -33.79 10.02
C THR A 691 -26.99 -34.27 10.84
N GLY A 692 -28.17 -33.71 10.53
CA GLY A 692 -29.46 -34.28 10.92
C GLY A 692 -30.05 -35.17 9.81
N LEU A 693 -31.39 -35.35 9.83
CA LEU A 693 -32.12 -35.85 8.67
C LEU A 693 -32.34 -34.77 7.60
N GLY A 694 -32.57 -35.21 6.36
CA GLY A 694 -33.17 -34.40 5.32
C GLY A 694 -34.66 -34.15 5.58
N THR A 695 -35.12 -32.94 5.24
CA THR A 695 -36.52 -32.52 5.39
C THR A 695 -37.44 -33.00 4.25
N GLN A 696 -36.95 -33.93 3.43
CA GLN A 696 -37.58 -34.33 2.18
C GLN A 696 -38.75 -35.30 2.39
N PHE A 697 -39.86 -35.00 1.73
CA PHE A 697 -41.13 -35.69 1.90
C PHE A 697 -41.62 -36.31 0.60
N PHE A 698 -41.96 -37.60 0.65
CA PHE A 698 -42.68 -38.28 -0.43
C PHE A 698 -44.12 -38.51 0.01
N SER A 699 -45.09 -38.08 -0.81
CA SER A 699 -46.50 -38.41 -0.58
C SER A 699 -46.69 -39.93 -0.60
N PRO A 700 -47.53 -40.51 0.30
CA PRO A 700 -47.75 -41.95 0.35
C PRO A 700 -48.08 -42.54 -1.02
N LEU A 701 -47.31 -43.54 -1.44
CA LEU A 701 -47.48 -44.23 -2.71
C LEU A 701 -48.47 -45.39 -2.56
N LYS A 702 -49.17 -45.74 -3.65
CA LYS A 702 -50.04 -46.94 -3.67
C LYS A 702 -49.25 -48.18 -3.28
N THR A 703 -49.81 -48.97 -2.38
CA THR A 703 -49.14 -50.16 -1.82
C THR A 703 -49.00 -51.30 -2.83
N GLY A 704 -49.74 -51.27 -3.94
CA GLY A 704 -49.71 -52.28 -5.00
C GLY A 704 -50.48 -53.57 -4.67
N GLN A 705 -50.99 -53.71 -3.45
CA GLN A 705 -51.82 -54.83 -3.02
C GLN A 705 -53.22 -54.72 -3.64
N THR A 706 -53.57 -55.59 -4.59
CA THR A 706 -54.88 -55.59 -5.28
C THR A 706 -55.93 -56.53 -4.66
N SER A 707 -55.51 -57.48 -3.81
CA SER A 707 -56.38 -58.42 -3.11
C SER A 707 -56.74 -57.94 -1.69
N CYS A 708 -57.80 -58.51 -1.12
CA CYS A 708 -58.23 -58.28 0.26
C CYS A 708 -58.43 -59.63 0.97
N TRP A 709 -58.24 -59.66 2.29
CA TRP A 709 -58.28 -60.90 3.08
C TRP A 709 -58.96 -60.71 4.44
N ASP A 710 -59.56 -61.77 4.98
CA ASP A 710 -60.11 -61.79 6.35
C ASP A 710 -58.98 -61.85 7.41
N SER A 711 -59.35 -61.98 8.70
CA SER A 711 -58.37 -62.17 9.79
C SER A 711 -57.68 -63.54 9.81
N ASN A 712 -58.22 -64.55 9.14
CA ASN A 712 -57.61 -65.88 9.06
C ASN A 712 -56.64 -65.99 7.86
N GLY A 713 -56.71 -65.05 6.91
CA GLY A 713 -55.93 -65.02 5.68
C GLY A 713 -56.66 -65.59 4.47
N ASN A 714 -57.97 -65.86 4.56
CA ASN A 714 -58.79 -66.26 3.42
C ASN A 714 -59.01 -65.07 2.46
N LEU A 715 -59.00 -65.32 1.16
CA LEU A 715 -59.31 -64.30 0.15
C LEU A 715 -60.76 -63.82 0.33
N ASN A 716 -60.95 -62.51 0.44
CA ASN A 716 -62.24 -61.88 0.74
C ASN A 716 -62.57 -60.82 -0.34
N PRO A 717 -63.80 -60.75 -0.87
CA PRO A 717 -64.20 -59.67 -1.76
C PRO A 717 -63.91 -58.29 -1.14
N CYS A 718 -63.21 -57.44 -1.88
CA CYS A 718 -62.71 -56.17 -1.38
C CYS A 718 -63.81 -55.16 -0.99
N VAL A 719 -65.04 -55.32 -1.48
CA VAL A 719 -66.17 -54.39 -1.29
C VAL A 719 -66.42 -54.08 0.20
N SER A 720 -66.54 -52.80 0.54
CA SER A 720 -66.77 -52.28 1.91
C SER A 720 -65.71 -52.65 2.97
N THR A 721 -64.61 -53.32 2.61
CA THR A 721 -63.58 -53.72 3.58
C THR A 721 -62.64 -52.59 4.01
N TYR A 722 -62.60 -51.47 3.29
CA TYR A 722 -61.59 -50.40 3.40
C TYR A 722 -60.12 -50.84 3.26
N GLN A 723 -59.86 -52.09 2.86
CA GLN A 723 -58.51 -52.59 2.61
C GLN A 723 -57.91 -52.00 1.33
N ASP A 724 -56.60 -52.12 1.21
CA ASP A 724 -55.79 -51.62 0.10
C ASP A 724 -56.33 -52.07 -1.27
N GLY A 725 -56.70 -53.34 -1.42
CA GLY A 725 -57.21 -53.91 -2.68
C GLY A 725 -58.52 -53.31 -3.19
N LEU A 726 -59.35 -52.74 -2.30
CA LEU A 726 -60.50 -51.92 -2.71
C LEU A 726 -60.07 -50.52 -3.12
N THR A 727 -59.23 -49.91 -2.28
CA THR A 727 -59.20 -48.44 -2.15
C THR A 727 -58.03 -47.79 -2.87
N GLN A 728 -56.90 -48.48 -2.99
CA GLN A 728 -55.69 -48.00 -3.67
C GLN A 728 -55.31 -46.55 -3.30
N TYR A 729 -55.40 -46.17 -2.02
CA TYR A 729 -55.01 -44.84 -1.57
C TYR A 729 -53.51 -44.59 -1.74
N GLY A 730 -53.16 -43.34 -2.09
CA GLY A 730 -51.80 -42.90 -2.38
C GLY A 730 -51.57 -42.53 -3.85
N ALA A 731 -50.40 -41.96 -4.14
CA ALA A 731 -50.00 -41.59 -5.51
C ALA A 731 -49.67 -42.83 -6.35
N THR A 732 -50.04 -42.79 -7.63
CA THR A 732 -49.79 -43.89 -8.58
C THR A 732 -48.31 -43.93 -8.97
N ARG A 733 -47.68 -45.09 -8.75
CA ARG A 733 -46.28 -45.38 -9.12
C ARG A 733 -46.10 -45.27 -10.63
N SER A 734 -45.13 -44.48 -11.09
CA SER A 734 -44.85 -44.23 -12.51
C SER A 734 -43.35 -44.34 -12.79
N TYR A 735 -42.94 -45.47 -13.38
CA TYR A 735 -41.56 -45.77 -13.72
C TYR A 735 -41.37 -45.93 -15.23
N SER A 736 -40.25 -45.44 -15.77
CA SER A 736 -39.76 -45.78 -17.11
C SER A 736 -38.29 -46.21 -17.05
N ILE A 737 -37.96 -47.33 -17.72
CA ILE A 737 -36.57 -47.74 -17.93
C ILE A 737 -36.08 -47.04 -19.21
N ASN A 738 -34.97 -46.34 -19.13
CA ASN A 738 -34.40 -45.55 -20.21
C ASN A 738 -32.90 -45.84 -20.35
N TYR A 739 -32.37 -45.64 -21.56
CA TYR A 739 -30.95 -45.57 -21.85
C TYR A 739 -30.63 -44.19 -22.39
N ASN A 740 -29.71 -43.47 -21.74
CA ASN A 740 -29.32 -42.14 -22.20
C ASN A 740 -28.43 -42.25 -23.45
N SER A 741 -28.54 -41.27 -24.36
CA SER A 741 -27.79 -41.26 -25.62
C SER A 741 -26.29 -41.38 -25.39
N GLY A 742 -25.66 -42.41 -25.95
CA GLY A 742 -24.25 -42.76 -25.76
C GLY A 742 -23.97 -43.80 -24.68
N TYR A 743 -24.96 -44.16 -23.84
CA TYR A 743 -24.78 -45.03 -22.67
C TYR A 743 -25.64 -46.31 -22.77
N ILE A 744 -25.48 -47.06 -23.86
CA ILE A 744 -26.33 -48.21 -24.23
C ILE A 744 -26.27 -49.43 -23.28
N ALA A 745 -25.37 -49.42 -22.29
CA ALA A 745 -25.26 -50.44 -21.24
C ALA A 745 -25.78 -49.98 -19.86
N ASP A 746 -26.08 -48.68 -19.70
CA ASP A 746 -26.37 -48.04 -18.41
C ASP A 746 -27.87 -47.77 -18.25
N ALA A 747 -28.67 -48.82 -18.06
CA ALA A 747 -30.11 -48.66 -17.80
C ALA A 747 -30.37 -47.86 -16.51
N ILE A 748 -31.20 -46.82 -16.65
CA ILE A 748 -31.74 -46.03 -15.55
C ILE A 748 -33.26 -46.14 -15.47
N THR A 749 -33.80 -46.24 -14.27
CA THR A 749 -35.24 -46.25 -14.01
C THR A 749 -35.64 -44.88 -13.46
N VAL A 750 -36.30 -44.07 -14.29
CA VAL A 750 -36.82 -42.75 -13.90
C VAL A 750 -38.16 -42.95 -13.20
N ASP A 751 -38.30 -42.38 -12.00
CA ASP A 751 -39.53 -42.36 -11.21
C ASP A 751 -40.21 -40.99 -11.34
N SER A 752 -41.17 -40.90 -12.26
CA SER A 752 -41.97 -39.69 -12.49
C SER A 752 -42.88 -39.34 -11.30
N THR A 753 -43.03 -40.23 -10.33
CA THR A 753 -43.81 -39.99 -9.09
C THR A 753 -43.02 -39.22 -8.04
N THR A 754 -41.71 -39.43 -7.98
CA THR A 754 -40.82 -38.89 -6.92
C THR A 754 -39.78 -37.91 -7.45
N GLY A 755 -39.58 -37.84 -8.76
CA GLY A 755 -38.52 -37.05 -9.40
C GLY A 755 -37.13 -37.69 -9.29
N LEU A 756 -37.05 -38.92 -8.77
CA LEU A 756 -35.81 -39.65 -8.57
C LEU A 756 -35.43 -40.44 -9.84
N THR A 757 -34.14 -40.58 -10.08
CA THR A 757 -33.59 -41.48 -11.11
C THR A 757 -32.78 -42.57 -10.42
N TRP A 758 -33.11 -43.82 -10.69
CA TRP A 758 -32.52 -44.99 -10.05
C TRP A 758 -31.62 -45.77 -11.02
N ARG A 759 -30.58 -46.44 -10.53
CA ARG A 759 -29.91 -47.48 -11.33
C ARG A 759 -30.88 -48.66 -11.48
N THR A 760 -31.20 -49.07 -12.71
CA THR A 760 -32.20 -50.14 -12.97
C THR A 760 -31.76 -51.48 -12.41
N CYS A 761 -30.48 -51.82 -12.59
CA CYS A 761 -29.91 -53.04 -12.02
C CYS A 761 -29.33 -52.80 -10.62
N PRO A 762 -29.52 -53.74 -9.68
CA PRO A 762 -28.83 -53.68 -8.39
C PRO A 762 -27.33 -53.87 -8.57
N GLU A 763 -26.57 -53.62 -7.51
CA GLU A 763 -25.17 -54.00 -7.40
C GLU A 763 -24.93 -55.50 -7.75
N GLY A 764 -23.81 -55.77 -8.42
CA GLY A 764 -23.46 -57.10 -8.97
C GLY A 764 -24.05 -57.40 -10.35
N TYR A 765 -25.00 -56.59 -10.83
CA TYR A 765 -25.71 -56.82 -12.08
C TYR A 765 -25.50 -55.68 -13.10
N LYS A 766 -25.31 -56.03 -14.36
CA LYS A 766 -25.31 -55.10 -15.51
C LYS A 766 -26.64 -55.18 -16.26
N SER A 767 -27.00 -54.11 -16.96
CA SER A 767 -28.18 -54.15 -17.82
C SER A 767 -27.85 -54.83 -19.15
N SER A 768 -28.81 -55.57 -19.69
CA SER A 768 -28.71 -56.20 -21.00
C SER A 768 -30.08 -56.18 -21.67
N LEU A 769 -30.13 -55.83 -22.96
CA LEU A 769 -31.36 -55.90 -23.75
C LEU A 769 -31.58 -57.33 -24.24
N ASP A 770 -32.80 -57.84 -24.10
CA ASP A 770 -33.21 -59.07 -24.76
C ASP A 770 -33.45 -58.86 -26.28
N GLY A 771 -33.72 -59.94 -27.01
CA GLY A 771 -34.03 -59.88 -28.45
C GLY A 771 -35.35 -59.16 -28.82
N SER A 772 -36.06 -58.60 -27.84
CA SER A 772 -37.26 -57.78 -27.99
C SER A 772 -37.07 -56.35 -27.42
N ASN A 773 -35.84 -55.94 -27.11
CA ASN A 773 -35.46 -54.68 -26.47
C ASN A 773 -36.04 -54.47 -25.04
N ASN A 774 -36.39 -55.52 -24.31
CA ASN A 774 -36.67 -55.41 -22.88
C ASN A 774 -35.35 -55.39 -22.09
N THR A 775 -35.23 -54.51 -21.09
CA THR A 775 -34.11 -54.58 -20.14
C THR A 775 -34.25 -55.79 -19.23
N SER A 776 -33.19 -56.58 -19.17
CA SER A 776 -32.89 -57.56 -18.14
C SER A 776 -31.70 -57.09 -17.31
N CYS A 777 -31.57 -57.60 -16.09
CA CYS A 777 -30.38 -57.39 -15.27
C CYS A 777 -29.67 -58.73 -15.08
N VAL A 778 -28.50 -58.86 -15.70
CA VAL A 778 -27.69 -60.09 -15.71
C VAL A 778 -26.52 -59.95 -14.74
N GLU A 779 -26.21 -61.03 -14.04
CA GLU A 779 -25.08 -61.08 -13.11
C GLU A 779 -23.77 -60.88 -13.87
N ILE A 780 -22.84 -60.11 -13.32
CA ILE A 780 -21.57 -59.81 -13.97
C ILE A 780 -20.63 -61.01 -13.77
N ALA A 781 -20.65 -61.93 -14.73
CA ALA A 781 -19.81 -63.13 -14.70
C ALA A 781 -18.31 -62.77 -14.69
N SER A 782 -17.54 -63.47 -13.86
CA SER A 782 -16.10 -63.25 -13.70
C SER A 782 -15.27 -63.48 -14.97
N SER A 783 -15.82 -64.22 -15.94
CA SER A 783 -15.26 -64.47 -17.27
C SER A 783 -15.67 -63.46 -18.35
N GLU A 784 -16.72 -62.65 -18.12
CA GLU A 784 -17.16 -61.60 -19.06
C GLU A 784 -16.37 -60.28 -18.90
N VAL A 785 -15.33 -60.31 -18.05
CA VAL A 785 -14.41 -59.18 -17.86
C VAL A 785 -13.39 -59.16 -19.00
N THR A 786 -13.84 -58.68 -20.16
CA THR A 786 -13.04 -58.55 -21.39
C THR A 786 -12.75 -57.08 -21.70
N THR A 787 -11.93 -56.83 -22.73
CA THR A 787 -11.27 -55.54 -22.99
C THR A 787 -12.20 -54.36 -23.32
N GLU A 788 -13.47 -54.58 -23.64
CA GLU A 788 -14.44 -53.49 -23.82
C GLU A 788 -14.93 -52.89 -22.49
N LEU A 789 -14.65 -53.55 -21.36
CA LEU A 789 -14.82 -53.00 -20.00
C LEU A 789 -13.52 -52.44 -19.42
N SER A 790 -12.60 -51.98 -20.28
CA SER A 790 -11.29 -51.43 -19.90
C SER A 790 -11.36 -50.13 -19.08
N SER A 791 -12.48 -49.42 -19.08
CA SER A 791 -12.77 -48.29 -18.17
C SER A 791 -13.07 -48.72 -16.73
N CYS A 792 -13.23 -50.02 -16.47
CA CYS A 792 -13.66 -50.60 -15.19
C CYS A 792 -12.58 -51.53 -14.61
N TYR A 793 -11.33 -51.06 -14.56
CA TYR A 793 -10.21 -51.75 -13.88
C TYR A 793 -9.56 -50.85 -12.83
N GLY A 794 -9.13 -51.47 -11.73
CA GLY A 794 -8.37 -50.84 -10.65
C GLY A 794 -7.56 -51.88 -9.90
N THR A 795 -6.57 -51.43 -9.14
CA THR A 795 -5.69 -52.29 -8.34
C THR A 795 -6.19 -52.40 -6.90
N ASP A 796 -6.10 -53.60 -6.33
CA ASP A 796 -6.42 -53.85 -4.92
C ASP A 796 -5.27 -53.48 -3.96
N SER A 797 -5.47 -53.73 -2.67
CA SER A 797 -4.49 -53.57 -1.59
C SER A 797 -3.13 -54.25 -1.83
N ASN A 798 -3.07 -55.22 -2.75
CA ASN A 798 -1.89 -56.00 -3.12
C ASN A 798 -1.40 -55.67 -4.54
N ASN A 799 -1.82 -54.53 -5.10
CA ASN A 799 -1.53 -54.07 -6.47
C ASN A 799 -1.95 -55.06 -7.58
N SER A 800 -2.96 -55.89 -7.33
CA SER A 800 -3.50 -56.83 -8.32
C SER A 800 -4.67 -56.21 -9.09
N ASN A 801 -4.65 -56.29 -10.43
CA ASN A 801 -5.77 -55.84 -11.25
C ASN A 801 -7.04 -56.66 -10.93
N LYS A 802 -8.10 -55.97 -10.49
CA LYS A 802 -9.43 -56.54 -10.29
C LYS A 802 -10.45 -55.93 -11.26
N PRO A 803 -11.51 -56.67 -11.63
CA PRO A 803 -12.67 -56.10 -12.31
C PRO A 803 -13.38 -55.13 -11.37
N LEU A 804 -13.60 -53.88 -11.78
CA LEU A 804 -14.47 -52.91 -11.08
C LEU A 804 -15.94 -52.98 -11.54
N CYS A 805 -16.24 -53.87 -12.49
CA CYS A 805 -17.59 -54.17 -12.96
C CYS A 805 -18.41 -54.84 -11.83
N SER A 806 -17.80 -55.84 -11.19
CA SER A 806 -18.01 -56.09 -9.77
C SER A 806 -17.48 -54.87 -9.04
N TRP A 807 -18.35 -54.05 -8.44
CA TRP A 807 -17.93 -52.82 -7.76
C TRP A 807 -16.76 -53.08 -6.80
N ALA A 808 -15.87 -52.09 -6.69
CA ALA A 808 -14.55 -52.19 -6.05
C ALA A 808 -14.51 -52.70 -4.59
N PHE A 809 -15.68 -52.82 -3.95
CA PHE A 809 -15.88 -52.96 -2.51
C PHE A 809 -15.97 -54.42 -2.03
N TYR A 810 -15.53 -55.37 -2.87
CA TYR A 810 -15.35 -56.76 -2.44
C TYR A 810 -14.10 -56.97 -1.58
N ASP A 811 -13.10 -56.09 -1.65
CA ASP A 811 -11.96 -56.12 -0.73
C ASP A 811 -11.20 -54.78 -0.59
N PHE A 812 -11.49 -54.05 0.49
CA PHE A 812 -10.62 -52.98 1.01
C PHE A 812 -10.10 -53.23 2.44
N GLN A 813 -10.45 -54.36 3.08
CA GLN A 813 -10.05 -54.71 4.45
C GLN A 813 -9.90 -56.23 4.71
N ASN A 814 -9.63 -57.05 3.68
CA ASN A 814 -9.62 -58.52 3.71
C ASN A 814 -10.94 -59.12 4.25
N SER A 815 -12.10 -58.57 3.84
CA SER A 815 -13.42 -59.09 4.21
C SER A 815 -14.41 -59.02 3.06
N ASN A 816 -15.14 -60.12 2.83
CA ASN A 816 -16.08 -60.31 1.72
C ASN A 816 -17.42 -59.56 1.95
N SER A 817 -17.38 -58.31 2.40
CA SER A 817 -18.54 -57.64 3.01
C SER A 817 -18.76 -56.18 2.60
N LEU A 818 -19.92 -55.97 1.98
CA LEU A 818 -20.50 -54.67 1.65
C LEU A 818 -21.15 -54.02 2.89
N ASN A 819 -20.30 -53.55 3.79
CA ASN A 819 -20.71 -52.73 4.93
C ASN A 819 -21.33 -51.37 4.47
N HIS A 820 -21.97 -50.65 5.38
CA HIS A 820 -22.68 -49.40 5.04
C HIS A 820 -21.77 -48.33 4.37
N ILE A 821 -20.50 -48.22 4.79
CA ILE A 821 -19.59 -47.17 4.28
C ILE A 821 -19.11 -47.51 2.86
N SER A 822 -18.82 -48.79 2.61
CA SER A 822 -18.62 -49.30 1.25
C SER A 822 -19.80 -48.97 0.33
N ALA A 823 -21.04 -49.07 0.82
CA ALA A 823 -22.24 -48.76 0.05
C ALA A 823 -22.36 -47.27 -0.34
N VAL A 824 -21.98 -46.34 0.55
CA VAL A 824 -21.93 -44.89 0.26
C VAL A 824 -20.91 -44.62 -0.86
N ASN A 825 -19.70 -45.14 -0.69
CA ASN A 825 -18.58 -44.93 -1.62
C ASN A 825 -18.85 -45.55 -3.00
N ALA A 826 -19.45 -46.74 -3.05
CA ALA A 826 -19.75 -47.42 -4.30
C ALA A 826 -20.79 -46.70 -5.18
N CYS A 827 -21.76 -46.00 -4.56
CA CYS A 827 -22.62 -45.08 -5.32
C CYS A 827 -21.91 -43.80 -5.74
N SER A 828 -20.95 -43.30 -4.95
CA SER A 828 -20.11 -42.17 -5.35
C SER A 828 -19.25 -42.50 -6.58
N TYR A 829 -18.74 -43.74 -6.66
CA TYR A 829 -17.92 -44.23 -7.78
C TYR A 829 -18.62 -44.13 -9.14
N LEU A 830 -19.95 -44.27 -9.21
CA LEU A 830 -20.72 -44.09 -10.46
C LEU A 830 -20.51 -42.71 -11.09
N ASN A 831 -20.14 -41.70 -10.30
CA ASN A 831 -19.84 -40.34 -10.77
C ASN A 831 -18.45 -40.22 -11.43
N SER A 832 -17.63 -41.27 -11.39
CA SER A 832 -16.29 -41.33 -11.98
C SER A 832 -16.23 -42.07 -13.32
N LEU A 833 -17.21 -42.94 -13.58
CA LEU A 833 -17.31 -43.74 -14.81
C LEU A 833 -17.32 -42.89 -16.09
N HIS A 834 -17.05 -43.55 -17.22
CA HIS A 834 -17.05 -42.97 -18.57
C HIS A 834 -16.21 -41.70 -18.67
N SER A 835 -14.94 -41.80 -18.25
CA SER A 835 -13.97 -40.69 -18.28
C SER A 835 -14.47 -39.42 -17.57
N ASN A 836 -15.12 -39.59 -16.42
CA ASN A 836 -15.77 -38.56 -15.60
C ASN A 836 -17.14 -38.05 -16.08
N ALA A 837 -17.71 -38.58 -17.16
CA ALA A 837 -19.08 -38.24 -17.59
C ALA A 837 -20.17 -38.90 -16.71
N GLY A 838 -19.82 -39.92 -15.94
CA GLY A 838 -20.69 -40.60 -14.99
C GLY A 838 -21.62 -41.65 -15.61
N PHE A 839 -22.11 -42.58 -14.80
CA PHE A 839 -23.05 -43.64 -15.23
C PHE A 839 -24.31 -43.02 -15.85
N ALA A 840 -24.67 -43.47 -17.05
CA ALA A 840 -25.71 -42.89 -17.91
C ALA A 840 -25.55 -41.38 -18.21
N GLY A 841 -24.34 -40.81 -18.10
CA GLY A 841 -24.09 -39.37 -18.22
C GLY A 841 -24.52 -38.56 -16.98
N ILE A 842 -24.71 -39.22 -15.84
CA ILE A 842 -25.17 -38.63 -14.58
C ILE A 842 -24.03 -38.68 -13.55
N THR A 843 -23.69 -37.52 -12.98
CA THR A 843 -22.48 -37.31 -12.15
C THR A 843 -22.77 -37.01 -10.68
N ASN A 844 -23.99 -37.27 -10.22
CA ASN A 844 -24.47 -36.97 -8.86
C ASN A 844 -25.24 -38.14 -8.20
N TRP A 845 -24.88 -39.37 -8.53
CA TRP A 845 -25.31 -40.60 -7.86
C TRP A 845 -24.90 -40.63 -6.40
N ARG A 846 -25.79 -41.14 -5.54
CA ARG A 846 -25.59 -41.37 -4.10
C ARG A 846 -26.28 -42.66 -3.64
N LEU A 847 -25.93 -43.11 -2.43
CA LEU A 847 -26.72 -44.08 -1.69
C LEU A 847 -28.04 -43.39 -1.23
N PRO A 848 -29.22 -43.93 -1.55
CA PRO A 848 -30.51 -43.30 -1.23
C PRO A 848 -30.70 -43.18 0.28
N ASN A 849 -31.35 -42.12 0.75
CA ASN A 849 -31.77 -42.05 2.15
C ASN A 849 -32.92 -43.04 2.40
N GLN A 850 -33.24 -43.32 3.67
CA GLN A 850 -34.24 -44.33 4.02
C GLN A 850 -35.63 -44.00 3.45
N LYS A 851 -36.01 -42.71 3.39
CA LYS A 851 -37.29 -42.29 2.81
C LYS A 851 -37.31 -42.45 1.28
N GLU A 852 -36.18 -42.26 0.59
CA GLU A 852 -36.02 -42.54 -0.83
C GLU A 852 -36.12 -44.04 -1.12
N LEU A 853 -35.39 -44.89 -0.38
CA LEU A 853 -35.42 -46.34 -0.60
C LEU A 853 -36.80 -46.95 -0.31
N GLU A 854 -37.52 -46.42 0.68
CA GLU A 854 -38.92 -46.76 0.97
C GLU A 854 -39.87 -46.49 -0.22
N THR A 855 -39.57 -45.52 -1.08
CA THR A 855 -40.40 -45.26 -2.28
C THR A 855 -40.46 -46.45 -3.22
N LEU A 856 -39.48 -47.35 -3.24
CA LEU A 856 -39.47 -48.49 -4.16
C LEU A 856 -40.39 -49.64 -3.75
N VAL A 857 -40.88 -49.66 -2.50
CA VAL A 857 -41.55 -50.84 -1.93
C VAL A 857 -42.95 -51.09 -2.50
N SER A 858 -43.17 -52.31 -3.02
CA SER A 858 -44.48 -52.83 -3.41
C SER A 858 -44.90 -53.96 -2.47
N TYR A 859 -46.03 -53.78 -1.77
CA TYR A 859 -46.57 -54.72 -0.78
C TYR A 859 -47.53 -55.76 -1.38
N GLY A 860 -47.84 -55.65 -2.68
CA GLY A 860 -48.70 -56.61 -3.40
C GLY A 860 -48.00 -57.87 -3.89
N SER A 861 -46.67 -58.00 -3.71
CA SER A 861 -45.91 -59.17 -4.17
C SER A 861 -46.35 -60.47 -3.48
N SER A 862 -46.48 -61.54 -4.25
CA SER A 862 -46.71 -62.90 -3.74
C SER A 862 -45.42 -63.52 -3.16
N SER A 863 -45.57 -64.58 -2.38
CA SER A 863 -44.46 -65.31 -1.75
C SER A 863 -43.38 -65.73 -2.76
N GLY A 864 -42.12 -65.39 -2.47
CA GLY A 864 -40.96 -65.74 -3.30
C GLY A 864 -40.50 -64.63 -4.24
N PHE A 865 -41.29 -63.57 -4.43
CA PHE A 865 -40.91 -62.41 -5.25
C PHE A 865 -40.47 -61.23 -4.37
N PRO A 866 -39.52 -60.39 -4.84
CA PRO A 866 -39.11 -59.21 -4.11
C PRO A 866 -40.26 -58.20 -4.02
N SER A 867 -40.29 -57.43 -2.94
CA SER A 867 -41.33 -56.44 -2.63
C SER A 867 -41.04 -55.10 -3.32
N ILE A 868 -40.88 -55.14 -4.66
CA ILE A 868 -40.51 -54.05 -5.55
C ILE A 868 -41.24 -54.21 -6.88
N VAL A 869 -41.40 -53.13 -7.66
CA VAL A 869 -42.02 -53.20 -8.99
C VAL A 869 -41.05 -53.85 -9.98
N SER A 870 -41.16 -55.18 -10.15
CA SER A 870 -40.23 -56.01 -10.94
C SER A 870 -40.16 -55.65 -12.43
N SER A 871 -41.21 -55.06 -13.01
CA SER A 871 -41.19 -54.54 -14.39
C SER A 871 -40.38 -53.26 -14.56
N ALA A 872 -40.11 -52.53 -13.48
CA ALA A 872 -39.25 -51.34 -13.45
C ALA A 872 -37.83 -51.64 -12.92
N PHE A 873 -37.69 -52.77 -12.22
CA PHE A 873 -36.46 -53.26 -11.60
C PHE A 873 -36.29 -54.77 -11.87
N PRO A 874 -36.01 -55.16 -13.13
CA PRO A 874 -35.87 -56.55 -13.54
C PRO A 874 -34.75 -57.24 -12.76
N ASN A 875 -34.95 -58.54 -12.48
CA ASN A 875 -34.04 -59.40 -11.70
C ASN A 875 -33.59 -58.82 -10.33
N SER A 876 -34.35 -57.87 -9.74
CA SER A 876 -34.02 -57.33 -8.41
C SER A 876 -34.02 -58.42 -7.33
N LEU A 877 -33.08 -58.32 -6.40
CA LEU A 877 -32.88 -59.32 -5.35
C LEU A 877 -33.92 -59.21 -4.22
N SER A 878 -34.39 -60.36 -3.73
CA SER A 878 -35.10 -60.49 -2.45
C SER A 878 -34.08 -60.46 -1.30
N ASP A 879 -33.58 -59.26 -0.98
CA ASP A 879 -32.47 -59.09 -0.04
C ASP A 879 -32.62 -57.78 0.76
N TYR A 880 -31.73 -57.59 1.73
CA TYR A 880 -31.56 -56.35 2.47
C TYR A 880 -30.77 -55.34 1.62
N PHE A 881 -31.25 -54.10 1.56
CA PHE A 881 -30.58 -53.00 0.86
C PHE A 881 -30.27 -51.84 1.82
N TRP A 882 -29.04 -51.33 1.75
CA TRP A 882 -28.60 -50.19 2.56
C TRP A 882 -29.26 -48.87 2.12
N SER A 883 -29.53 -48.00 3.10
CA SER A 883 -29.78 -46.57 2.89
C SER A 883 -28.66 -45.73 3.53
N SER A 884 -28.54 -44.45 3.16
CA SER A 884 -27.58 -43.49 3.73
C SER A 884 -28.06 -42.82 5.03
N THR A 885 -29.13 -43.31 5.65
CA THR A 885 -29.64 -42.79 6.93
C THR A 885 -29.07 -43.58 8.10
N LEU A 886 -28.14 -43.00 8.87
CA LEU A 886 -27.63 -43.66 10.07
C LEU A 886 -28.68 -43.70 11.19
N ARG A 887 -28.67 -44.74 12.04
CA ARG A 887 -29.62 -44.84 13.16
C ARG A 887 -29.15 -44.00 14.36
N MET A 888 -29.66 -42.77 14.48
CA MET A 888 -29.32 -41.84 15.57
C MET A 888 -29.44 -42.45 16.99
N SER A 889 -30.39 -43.37 17.21
CA SER A 889 -30.59 -44.00 18.53
C SER A 889 -29.55 -45.08 18.89
N ASN A 890 -28.75 -45.59 17.94
CA ASN A 890 -27.74 -46.61 18.17
C ASN A 890 -26.76 -46.69 16.99
N GLN A 891 -25.55 -46.17 17.19
CA GLN A 891 -24.48 -46.08 16.17
C GLN A 891 -24.00 -47.42 15.58
N TYR A 892 -24.32 -48.58 16.18
CA TYR A 892 -23.94 -49.88 15.62
C TYR A 892 -24.87 -50.37 14.50
N TYR A 893 -25.95 -49.62 14.22
CA TYR A 893 -26.96 -49.98 13.24
C TYR A 893 -27.24 -48.82 12.26
N ASP A 894 -27.61 -49.16 11.03
CA ASP A 894 -28.05 -48.22 10.00
C ASP A 894 -29.37 -48.63 9.38
N TRP A 895 -30.10 -47.67 8.82
CA TRP A 895 -31.40 -47.95 8.19
C TRP A 895 -31.24 -48.58 6.81
N GLY A 896 -32.17 -49.46 6.49
CA GLY A 896 -32.36 -49.94 5.13
C GLY A 896 -33.75 -50.50 4.89
N VAL A 897 -33.91 -51.13 3.72
CA VAL A 897 -35.15 -51.80 3.32
C VAL A 897 -34.86 -53.26 3.03
N ASN A 898 -35.59 -54.16 3.68
CA ASN A 898 -35.55 -55.59 3.36
C ASN A 898 -36.60 -55.90 2.29
N PHE A 899 -36.17 -56.09 1.04
CA PHE A 899 -37.04 -56.40 -0.10
C PHE A 899 -37.56 -57.85 -0.13
N ASN A 900 -37.17 -58.73 0.81
CA ASN A 900 -37.86 -60.02 1.01
C ASN A 900 -39.35 -59.85 1.32
N TYR A 901 -39.72 -58.74 1.98
CA TYR A 901 -41.11 -58.43 2.33
C TYR A 901 -41.46 -56.93 2.28
N GLY A 902 -40.50 -56.02 2.08
CA GLY A 902 -40.76 -54.58 1.98
C GLY A 902 -40.70 -53.83 3.31
N SER A 903 -39.95 -54.33 4.29
CA SER A 903 -39.88 -53.69 5.61
C SER A 903 -38.76 -52.67 5.71
N SER A 904 -39.06 -51.54 6.34
CA SER A 904 -38.11 -50.57 6.87
C SER A 904 -37.61 -51.04 8.24
N ASP A 905 -36.29 -51.22 8.38
CA ASP A 905 -35.66 -51.76 9.59
C ASP A 905 -34.21 -51.25 9.70
N SER A 906 -33.54 -51.56 10.81
CA SER A 906 -32.15 -51.18 11.06
C SER A 906 -31.24 -52.40 11.17
N PHE A 907 -30.16 -52.44 10.40
CA PHE A 907 -29.25 -53.58 10.31
C PHE A 907 -27.85 -53.23 10.85
N VAL A 908 -27.06 -54.23 11.27
CA VAL A 908 -25.74 -53.99 11.88
C VAL A 908 -24.76 -53.47 10.84
N ARG A 909 -24.14 -52.31 11.11
CA ARG A 909 -23.30 -51.51 10.18
C ARG A 909 -22.23 -52.31 9.43
N GLY A 910 -21.61 -53.28 10.09
CA GLY A 910 -20.53 -54.11 9.55
C GLY A 910 -20.95 -55.31 8.69
N ASN A 911 -22.26 -55.58 8.55
CA ASN A 911 -22.74 -56.71 7.75
C ASN A 911 -22.80 -56.39 6.25
N SER A 912 -22.66 -57.42 5.41
CA SER A 912 -22.82 -57.33 3.96
C SER A 912 -24.29 -57.21 3.55
N TYR A 913 -24.70 -56.09 2.95
CA TYR A 913 -26.03 -55.94 2.33
C TYR A 913 -25.93 -55.27 0.95
N LYS A 914 -27.01 -55.29 0.18
CA LYS A 914 -27.02 -54.87 -1.24
C LYS A 914 -27.19 -53.37 -1.41
N VAL A 915 -26.82 -52.87 -2.59
CA VAL A 915 -26.92 -51.45 -2.91
C VAL A 915 -27.70 -51.19 -4.21
N ARG A 916 -28.43 -50.07 -4.22
CA ARG A 916 -29.08 -49.49 -5.40
C ARG A 916 -29.00 -47.97 -5.31
N CYS A 917 -28.27 -47.34 -6.22
CA CYS A 917 -28.05 -45.88 -6.19
C CYS A 917 -29.23 -45.09 -6.74
N VAL A 918 -29.29 -43.83 -6.29
CA VAL A 918 -30.26 -42.83 -6.74
C VAL A 918 -29.56 -41.52 -7.15
N SER A 919 -30.20 -40.79 -8.04
CA SER A 919 -29.88 -39.44 -8.51
C SER A 919 -31.17 -38.60 -8.55
N GLY A 920 -31.03 -37.28 -8.69
CA GLY A 920 -32.13 -36.30 -8.59
C GLY A 920 -32.33 -35.79 -7.16
N SER A 921 -33.03 -34.66 -7.03
CA SER A 921 -33.25 -33.95 -5.77
C SER A 921 -34.75 -33.85 -5.48
N PRO A 922 -35.30 -34.55 -4.47
CA PRO A 922 -36.72 -34.49 -4.16
C PRO A 922 -37.08 -33.13 -3.54
N SER A 923 -37.98 -32.40 -4.18
CA SER A 923 -38.19 -30.95 -3.97
C SER A 923 -39.39 -30.59 -3.08
N LEU A 924 -39.73 -31.44 -2.11
CA LEU A 924 -40.87 -31.25 -1.21
C LEU A 924 -40.45 -31.25 0.27
N SER A 925 -40.72 -30.15 0.96
CA SER A 925 -40.78 -30.12 2.42
C SER A 925 -42.18 -30.54 2.90
N ARG A 926 -42.25 -31.21 4.05
CA ARG A 926 -43.54 -31.53 4.67
C ARG A 926 -44.13 -30.31 5.37
N SER A 927 -45.42 -30.06 5.16
CA SER A 927 -46.21 -29.16 5.98
C SER A 927 -47.33 -29.95 6.65
N ILE A 928 -47.29 -30.06 7.98
CA ILE A 928 -48.25 -30.81 8.79
C ILE A 928 -48.55 -30.03 10.07
N SER A 929 -49.83 -29.95 10.47
CA SER A 929 -50.27 -29.08 11.57
C SER A 929 -51.58 -29.57 12.23
N SER A 930 -51.79 -29.23 13.50
CA SER A 930 -53.08 -29.49 14.17
C SER A 930 -54.16 -28.52 13.70
N LEU A 931 -55.38 -29.04 13.50
CA LEU A 931 -56.58 -28.24 13.21
C LEU A 931 -57.36 -27.84 14.48
N GLY A 932 -56.82 -28.09 15.68
CA GLY A 932 -57.43 -27.71 16.97
C GLY A 932 -58.71 -28.46 17.34
N ASN A 933 -59.18 -29.37 16.50
CA ASN A 933 -60.43 -30.14 16.64
C ASN A 933 -60.17 -31.64 16.91
N GLY A 934 -59.01 -31.98 17.48
CA GLY A 934 -58.54 -33.36 17.67
C GLY A 934 -58.03 -34.05 16.40
N THR A 935 -57.79 -33.29 15.31
CA THR A 935 -57.22 -33.82 14.06
C THR A 935 -55.97 -33.05 13.62
N VAL A 936 -55.06 -33.73 12.95
CA VAL A 936 -53.82 -33.18 12.38
C VAL A 936 -53.88 -33.31 10.86
N ARG A 937 -53.72 -32.20 10.13
CA ARG A 937 -53.72 -32.18 8.67
C ARG A 937 -52.29 -32.17 8.14
N ASP A 938 -51.97 -33.16 7.34
CA ASP A 938 -50.80 -33.14 6.46
C ASP A 938 -51.21 -32.45 5.16
N VAL A 939 -50.66 -31.26 4.91
CA VAL A 939 -50.95 -30.45 3.73
C VAL A 939 -50.23 -31.02 2.50
N SER A 940 -49.07 -31.64 2.68
CA SER A 940 -48.23 -32.17 1.60
C SER A 940 -48.76 -33.49 1.03
N SER A 941 -49.32 -34.37 1.85
CA SER A 941 -50.06 -35.57 1.36
C SER A 941 -51.57 -35.36 1.21
N GLY A 942 -52.11 -34.26 1.76
CA GLY A 942 -53.54 -34.00 1.83
C GLY A 942 -54.31 -34.82 2.87
N LEU A 943 -53.64 -35.70 3.62
CA LEU A 943 -54.27 -36.59 4.61
C LEU A 943 -54.67 -35.84 5.90
N VAL A 944 -55.73 -36.32 6.55
CA VAL A 944 -56.14 -35.87 7.88
C VAL A 944 -56.09 -37.03 8.87
N TRP A 945 -55.39 -36.82 9.98
CA TRP A 945 -55.06 -37.83 10.97
C TRP A 945 -55.79 -37.60 12.28
N GLN A 946 -56.17 -38.67 12.95
CA GLN A 946 -56.63 -38.62 14.34
C GLN A 946 -55.44 -38.18 15.22
N GLN A 947 -55.60 -37.13 16.03
CA GLN A 947 -54.49 -36.60 16.83
C GLN A 947 -54.09 -37.54 17.97
N CYS A 948 -55.07 -38.13 18.65
CA CYS A 948 -54.85 -39.07 19.75
C CYS A 948 -54.89 -40.53 19.26
N SER A 949 -54.14 -41.42 19.92
CA SER A 949 -54.31 -42.87 19.72
C SER A 949 -55.70 -43.30 20.21
N ALA A 950 -56.28 -44.33 19.60
CA ALA A 950 -57.61 -44.83 19.96
C ALA A 950 -57.79 -45.07 21.48
N GLY A 951 -58.91 -44.63 22.04
CA GLY A 951 -59.19 -44.64 23.48
C GLY A 951 -58.66 -43.43 24.27
N LEU A 952 -57.80 -42.62 23.68
CA LEU A 952 -57.43 -41.30 24.19
C LEU A 952 -58.21 -40.18 23.50
N SER A 953 -58.40 -39.09 24.23
CA SER A 953 -59.04 -37.85 23.81
C SER A 953 -58.37 -36.66 24.50
N SER A 954 -58.78 -35.44 24.18
CA SER A 954 -58.26 -34.24 24.84
C SER A 954 -59.23 -33.07 24.79
N SER A 955 -59.42 -32.41 25.94
CA SER A 955 -59.89 -31.01 26.00
C SER A 955 -58.75 -30.00 25.75
N SER A 956 -57.51 -30.46 25.85
CA SER A 956 -56.26 -29.69 25.94
C SER A 956 -55.35 -29.77 24.69
N SER A 957 -55.75 -30.55 23.68
CA SER A 957 -54.88 -31.07 22.60
C SER A 957 -53.74 -32.02 23.05
N ALA A 958 -53.58 -32.34 24.35
CA ALA A 958 -52.44 -33.12 24.86
C ALA A 958 -52.63 -34.66 24.86
N CYS A 959 -53.78 -35.15 24.38
CA CYS A 959 -54.17 -36.57 24.39
C CYS A 959 -54.02 -37.26 25.76
N ASP A 960 -54.40 -36.53 26.81
CA ASP A 960 -54.26 -36.84 28.23
C ASP A 960 -55.46 -37.59 28.83
N THR A 961 -56.62 -37.54 28.16
CA THR A 961 -57.91 -37.92 28.73
C THR A 961 -58.36 -39.29 28.21
N GLY A 962 -58.48 -40.27 29.10
CA GLY A 962 -58.89 -41.65 28.79
C GLY A 962 -57.76 -42.66 28.98
N SER A 963 -57.77 -43.73 28.19
CA SER A 963 -56.70 -44.75 28.18
C SER A 963 -56.55 -45.32 26.77
N ALA A 964 -55.32 -45.42 26.27
CA ALA A 964 -55.10 -45.96 24.92
C ALA A 964 -55.53 -47.44 24.85
N VAL A 965 -56.45 -47.75 23.95
CA VAL A 965 -57.00 -49.10 23.76
C VAL A 965 -56.24 -49.82 22.65
N LYS A 966 -55.93 -51.09 22.89
CA LYS A 966 -55.42 -52.01 21.87
C LYS A 966 -56.57 -52.82 21.28
N TYR A 967 -56.50 -53.09 19.98
CA TYR A 967 -57.47 -53.87 19.24
C TYR A 967 -56.76 -55.03 18.51
N ASN A 968 -57.49 -56.10 18.22
CA ASN A 968 -57.11 -57.00 17.13
C ASN A 968 -57.46 -56.34 15.78
N TRP A 969 -57.07 -56.95 14.66
CA TRP A 969 -57.09 -56.24 13.39
C TRP A 969 -58.50 -55.89 12.88
N ASP A 970 -59.47 -56.81 12.96
CA ASP A 970 -60.87 -56.50 12.58
C ASP A 970 -61.47 -55.39 13.45
N ASN A 971 -61.22 -55.41 14.77
CA ASN A 971 -61.72 -54.35 15.64
C ASN A 971 -60.99 -53.02 15.44
N ALA A 972 -59.75 -53.02 14.92
CA ALA A 972 -59.05 -51.80 14.50
C ALA A 972 -59.69 -51.18 13.24
N MET A 973 -60.03 -52.02 12.24
CA MET A 973 -60.77 -51.60 11.05
C MET A 973 -62.16 -51.04 11.43
N ASN A 974 -62.91 -51.78 12.25
CA ASN A 974 -64.23 -51.39 12.73
C ASN A 974 -64.21 -50.12 13.60
N TYR A 975 -63.21 -49.96 14.47
CA TYR A 975 -63.05 -48.75 15.29
C TYR A 975 -62.93 -47.51 14.41
N CYS A 976 -62.07 -47.54 13.38
CA CYS A 976 -61.92 -46.39 12.50
C CYS A 976 -63.14 -46.18 11.61
N ALA A 977 -63.75 -47.23 11.04
CA ALA A 977 -64.94 -47.09 10.20
C ALA A 977 -66.16 -46.49 10.93
N ASN A 978 -66.21 -46.58 12.26
CA ASN A 978 -67.27 -46.02 13.11
C ASN A 978 -66.85 -44.75 13.89
N LEU A 979 -65.63 -44.23 13.68
CA LEU A 979 -65.19 -42.99 14.32
C LEU A 979 -65.91 -41.80 13.66
N THR A 980 -66.50 -40.92 14.45
CA THR A 980 -67.26 -39.74 13.98
C THR A 980 -66.54 -38.39 14.21
N LEU A 981 -65.26 -38.45 14.61
CA LEU A 981 -64.44 -37.29 14.98
C LEU A 981 -64.41 -36.24 13.87
N ALA A 982 -64.65 -34.98 14.22
CA ALA A 982 -64.66 -33.84 13.31
C ALA A 982 -65.54 -34.03 12.05
N SER A 983 -66.62 -34.83 12.14
CA SER A 983 -67.56 -35.13 11.05
C SER A 983 -66.92 -35.71 9.78
N ARG A 984 -65.85 -36.49 9.93
CA ARG A 984 -65.15 -37.17 8.81
C ARG A 984 -65.50 -38.64 8.71
N SER A 985 -65.41 -39.18 7.50
CA SER A 985 -65.34 -40.63 7.25
C SER A 985 -63.92 -41.11 7.50
N TRP A 986 -63.72 -41.88 8.57
CA TRP A 986 -62.42 -42.39 8.98
C TRP A 986 -62.21 -43.85 8.56
N ARG A 987 -60.95 -44.25 8.47
CA ARG A 987 -60.52 -45.62 8.21
C ARG A 987 -59.17 -45.89 8.86
N LEU A 988 -58.76 -47.15 8.86
CA LEU A 988 -57.38 -47.51 9.17
C LEU A 988 -56.46 -47.00 8.01
N PRO A 989 -55.27 -46.46 8.31
CA PRO A 989 -54.28 -46.09 7.30
C PRO A 989 -53.67 -47.34 6.66
N ASN A 990 -53.23 -47.25 5.41
CA ASN A 990 -52.37 -48.28 4.83
C ASN A 990 -50.91 -48.10 5.32
N ILE A 991 -50.03 -49.04 4.97
CA ILE A 991 -48.63 -49.03 5.45
C ILE A 991 -47.82 -47.82 4.97
N THR A 992 -47.98 -47.35 3.73
CA THR A 992 -47.24 -46.17 3.24
C THR A 992 -47.76 -44.88 3.87
N GLU A 993 -49.06 -44.80 4.15
CA GLU A 993 -49.66 -43.69 4.87
C GLU A 993 -49.16 -43.63 6.32
N LEU A 994 -49.23 -44.73 7.08
CA LEU A 994 -48.81 -44.69 8.49
C LEU A 994 -47.29 -44.54 8.64
N ASN A 995 -46.49 -45.15 7.77
CA ASN A 995 -45.04 -44.94 7.72
C ASN A 995 -44.65 -43.50 7.30
N SER A 996 -45.56 -42.75 6.65
CA SER A 996 -45.32 -41.32 6.42
C SER A 996 -45.26 -40.51 7.73
N LEU A 997 -45.90 -40.95 8.82
CA LEU A 997 -45.80 -40.30 10.13
C LEU A 997 -44.50 -40.63 10.87
N VAL A 998 -43.70 -41.60 10.39
CA VAL A 998 -42.45 -42.00 11.04
C VAL A 998 -41.38 -40.93 10.82
N ASP A 999 -41.01 -40.28 11.92
CA ASP A 999 -39.89 -39.34 12.03
C ASP A 999 -38.68 -40.07 12.66
N ARG A 1000 -37.53 -40.03 11.97
CA ARG A 1000 -36.28 -40.69 12.41
C ARG A 1000 -35.20 -39.68 12.85
N SER A 1001 -35.56 -38.40 12.98
CA SER A 1001 -34.69 -37.33 13.48
C SER A 1001 -34.68 -37.23 15.00
N PHE A 1002 -35.67 -37.83 15.66
CA PHE A 1002 -35.83 -37.75 17.11
C PHE A 1002 -34.91 -38.72 17.83
N SER A 1003 -33.98 -38.18 18.64
CA SER A 1003 -33.10 -38.96 19.53
C SER A 1003 -33.78 -39.48 20.81
N GLY A 1004 -35.03 -39.10 21.04
CA GLY A 1004 -35.83 -39.52 22.19
C GLY A 1004 -36.51 -40.89 22.01
N ALA A 1005 -37.53 -41.15 22.82
CA ALA A 1005 -38.12 -42.48 22.98
C ALA A 1005 -39.18 -42.88 21.92
N TYR A 1006 -39.46 -42.03 20.93
CA TYR A 1006 -40.55 -42.24 19.96
C TYR A 1006 -40.20 -41.68 18.57
N ALA A 1007 -40.49 -42.44 17.51
CA ALA A 1007 -40.20 -42.08 16.12
C ALA A 1007 -41.40 -41.38 15.43
N ILE A 1008 -41.91 -40.32 16.05
CA ILE A 1008 -43.06 -39.52 15.59
C ILE A 1008 -43.02 -38.14 16.25
N ASP A 1009 -43.48 -37.10 15.55
CA ASP A 1009 -43.63 -35.76 16.11
C ASP A 1009 -44.59 -35.78 17.32
N GLN A 1010 -44.02 -35.63 18.52
CA GLN A 1010 -44.77 -35.66 19.78
C GLN A 1010 -45.54 -34.37 20.08
N SER A 1011 -45.25 -33.26 19.39
CA SER A 1011 -45.99 -32.01 19.51
C SER A 1011 -47.33 -32.08 18.77
N LEU A 1012 -47.34 -32.73 17.60
CA LEU A 1012 -48.54 -32.99 16.82
C LEU A 1012 -49.29 -34.23 17.31
N PHE A 1013 -48.58 -35.30 17.69
CA PHE A 1013 -49.14 -36.58 18.13
C PHE A 1013 -48.76 -36.93 19.59
N PRO A 1014 -49.15 -36.10 20.58
CA PRO A 1014 -48.80 -36.31 21.97
C PRO A 1014 -49.38 -37.60 22.53
N ASN A 1015 -48.76 -38.12 23.60
CA ASN A 1015 -49.14 -39.35 24.28
C ASN A 1015 -49.19 -40.64 23.41
N THR A 1016 -48.65 -40.61 22.17
CA THR A 1016 -48.45 -41.80 21.33
C THR A 1016 -47.68 -42.87 22.09
N LYS A 1017 -48.24 -44.08 22.18
CA LYS A 1017 -47.65 -45.19 22.94
C LYS A 1017 -46.50 -45.87 22.19
N ASN A 1018 -45.47 -46.29 22.93
CA ASN A 1018 -44.37 -47.13 22.46
C ASN A 1018 -44.87 -48.56 22.24
N SER A 1019 -45.39 -48.84 21.04
CA SER A 1019 -45.82 -50.17 20.59
C SER A 1019 -46.20 -50.15 19.10
N TYR A 1020 -46.60 -51.30 18.57
CA TYR A 1020 -47.11 -51.47 17.20
C TYR A 1020 -48.47 -50.78 17.00
N TYR A 1021 -48.64 -50.13 15.85
CA TYR A 1021 -49.90 -49.57 15.37
C TYR A 1021 -50.33 -50.28 14.08
N TRP A 1022 -51.62 -50.63 14.00
CA TRP A 1022 -52.19 -51.36 12.88
C TRP A 1022 -52.34 -50.54 11.60
N THR A 1023 -52.26 -51.23 10.46
CA THR A 1023 -52.55 -50.69 9.12
C THR A 1023 -53.53 -51.60 8.36
N SER A 1024 -54.19 -51.09 7.32
CA SER A 1024 -55.11 -51.85 6.44
C SER A 1024 -54.39 -52.85 5.53
N THR A 1025 -53.08 -52.70 5.35
CA THR A 1025 -52.28 -53.53 4.45
C THR A 1025 -52.09 -54.92 5.05
N SER A 1026 -52.49 -55.95 4.31
CA SER A 1026 -52.26 -57.36 4.69
C SER A 1026 -50.90 -57.80 4.19
N TYR A 1027 -50.26 -58.75 4.87
CA TYR A 1027 -49.01 -59.33 4.36
C TYR A 1027 -49.34 -60.37 3.27
N ALA A 1028 -49.31 -59.97 2.00
CA ALA A 1028 -49.77 -60.80 0.88
C ALA A 1028 -49.15 -62.22 0.79
N PRO A 1029 -47.87 -62.46 1.14
CA PRO A 1029 -47.29 -63.80 1.26
C PRO A 1029 -47.84 -64.68 2.41
N SER A 1030 -48.45 -64.09 3.46
CA SER A 1030 -49.10 -64.82 4.56
C SER A 1030 -50.25 -64.01 5.18
N PRO A 1031 -51.43 -63.95 4.50
CA PRO A 1031 -52.43 -62.90 4.76
C PRO A 1031 -53.21 -62.98 6.07
N GLY A 1032 -52.98 -64.01 6.90
CA GLY A 1032 -53.41 -64.02 8.31
C GLY A 1032 -52.64 -63.02 9.18
N ASN A 1033 -51.61 -62.38 8.62
CA ASN A 1033 -50.87 -61.28 9.24
C ASN A 1033 -51.17 -59.95 8.50
N ALA A 1034 -51.03 -58.85 9.22
CA ALA A 1034 -51.12 -57.50 8.68
C ALA A 1034 -49.92 -56.65 9.09
N TRP A 1035 -49.67 -55.59 8.33
CA TRP A 1035 -48.57 -54.68 8.58
C TRP A 1035 -48.81 -53.78 9.80
N THR A 1036 -47.76 -53.57 10.57
CA THR A 1036 -47.73 -52.57 11.65
C THR A 1036 -46.54 -51.63 11.52
N VAL A 1037 -46.71 -50.42 12.08
CA VAL A 1037 -45.63 -49.43 12.29
C VAL A 1037 -45.29 -49.39 13.77
N PHE A 1038 -44.00 -49.44 14.11
CA PHE A 1038 -43.51 -49.44 15.49
C PHE A 1038 -42.91 -48.08 15.86
N PHE A 1039 -43.73 -47.21 16.45
CA PHE A 1039 -43.33 -45.85 16.81
C PHE A 1039 -42.31 -45.74 17.96
N GLN A 1040 -41.66 -46.84 18.40
CA GLN A 1040 -40.46 -46.74 19.25
C GLN A 1040 -39.27 -46.22 18.45
N ASN A 1041 -39.05 -46.81 17.27
CA ASN A 1041 -37.86 -46.58 16.45
C ASN A 1041 -38.20 -46.23 14.99
N GLY A 1042 -39.41 -46.50 14.52
CA GLY A 1042 -39.80 -46.26 13.13
C GLY A 1042 -39.63 -47.47 12.21
N ASN A 1043 -39.50 -48.67 12.77
CA ASN A 1043 -39.55 -49.91 12.02
C ASN A 1043 -40.98 -50.18 11.52
N THR A 1044 -41.09 -50.92 10.42
CA THR A 1044 -42.31 -51.62 10.03
C THR A 1044 -42.18 -53.12 10.34
N THR A 1045 -43.29 -53.86 10.36
CA THR A 1045 -43.22 -55.34 10.32
C THR A 1045 -44.49 -55.96 9.71
N PRO A 1046 -44.36 -56.99 8.85
CA PRO A 1046 -45.51 -57.74 8.31
C PRO A 1046 -46.06 -58.80 9.27
N PHE A 1047 -45.28 -59.22 10.28
CA PHE A 1047 -45.51 -60.47 11.02
C PHE A 1047 -46.50 -60.35 12.19
N SER A 1048 -47.45 -59.40 12.11
CA SER A 1048 -48.45 -59.17 13.16
C SER A 1048 -49.73 -59.95 12.86
N ALA A 1049 -49.92 -61.10 13.51
CA ALA A 1049 -51.08 -61.97 13.30
C ALA A 1049 -52.41 -61.27 13.67
N LYS A 1050 -53.34 -61.19 12.72
CA LYS A 1050 -54.56 -60.36 12.78
C LYS A 1050 -55.50 -60.72 13.93
N THR A 1051 -55.58 -62.02 14.27
CA THR A 1051 -56.49 -62.58 15.28
C THR A 1051 -55.98 -62.45 16.72
N SER A 1052 -54.68 -62.62 16.93
CA SER A 1052 -54.08 -62.81 18.27
C SER A 1052 -53.21 -61.66 18.77
N VAL A 1053 -52.72 -60.79 17.88
CA VAL A 1053 -51.95 -59.60 18.28
C VAL A 1053 -52.91 -58.47 18.68
N LEU A 1054 -52.56 -57.74 19.75
CA LEU A 1054 -53.26 -56.54 20.19
C LEU A 1054 -52.36 -55.30 19.98
N GLY A 1055 -52.66 -54.54 18.92
CA GLY A 1055 -51.96 -53.33 18.50
C GLY A 1055 -52.80 -52.06 18.76
N TYR A 1056 -52.13 -50.90 18.81
CA TYR A 1056 -52.82 -49.61 18.90
C TYR A 1056 -53.34 -49.16 17.53
N VAL A 1057 -54.19 -48.13 17.54
CA VAL A 1057 -54.85 -47.62 16.34
C VAL A 1057 -54.76 -46.09 16.32
N ARG A 1058 -54.53 -45.54 15.11
CA ARG A 1058 -54.63 -44.12 14.77
C ARG A 1058 -55.30 -44.05 13.42
N CYS A 1059 -56.50 -43.49 13.36
CA CYS A 1059 -57.26 -43.43 12.11
C CYS A 1059 -56.77 -42.32 11.18
N VAL A 1060 -57.01 -42.51 9.88
CA VAL A 1060 -56.80 -41.51 8.83
C VAL A 1060 -58.08 -41.29 8.05
N ALA A 1061 -58.20 -40.10 7.48
CA ALA A 1061 -59.21 -39.71 6.51
C ALA A 1061 -58.51 -39.03 5.32
N THR A 1062 -59.17 -39.02 4.17
CA THR A 1062 -58.76 -38.17 3.04
C THR A 1062 -58.88 -36.68 3.39
N GLY A 1063 -58.40 -35.83 2.49
CA GLY A 1063 -58.50 -34.37 2.63
C GLY A 1063 -59.94 -33.86 2.79
N PRO A 1064 -60.10 -32.59 3.24
CA PRO A 1064 -61.39 -31.90 3.27
C PRO A 1064 -62.05 -31.83 1.89
#